data_AF-A0A6N2ZPL9-F1
#
_entry.id   AF-A0A6N2ZPL9-F1
#
_cell.length_a   1.000
_cell.length_b   1.000
_cell.length_c   1.000
_cell.angle_alpha   90.00
_cell.angle_beta   90.00
_cell.angle_gamma   90.00
#
_symmetry.space_group_name_H-M   'P 1'
#
loop_
_entity.id
_entity.type
_entity.pdbx_description
1 polymer ?
#
loop_
_entity_poly.entity_id
_entity_poly.type
_entity_poly.pdbx_seq_one_letter_code
_entity_poly.pdbx_strand_id
1 'polypeptide(L)'
;MNKKKRKVYFTIIIGLLGGLYFFSTMSVFSSNFFFAAQLEEETVASEPFDPIREQETEERVAIYFDESTKAGTIGELLLVAFRTDRPISEIAIRLPQSAVIAEEELPKGVKMTPTAEENGWKLTTDTPRSDFLVPLIVDTAGSFPFEVAESMIILEIKKASETNPTDTHEDEQTDSSDSTDQLDQEDQVPEEKEKESQLPEASTSDPGNLYLLGDDVIKRGVANWVEFMAAMVDPTVNYIYLTASFQTNDNPRLGITGIDGWSSSANPNGGLAYVYINASRVSRTLIIDGLDKYQMDLRAVAICFRDSSVNPDSPWDITLQNLELYHGNFWGAIEYNDLNMTNQQRSIIRYHNLNHTGNQLFYGLQSRASFSGHSVSHQTPRYTSDFNASWTIHSNTQANFEINQIELREGANVEMSTISSGNLDFFNTNARLVLGDNARLSLNANGSGGEAGGANIRFFTGNGRLELGKGAELVLNTQNNSPAVITSGTPHDIRLMENSRLSVTAANRTSLSHIFSFSTNTHVTLEESSTLEVEATNQNTSANVFNFSGTTGNLHVGKDATLDIRSDSLNAGQRLIFFSGANNPARMTIDDAKRVNLQRTRPITTTTNGLIEGGGITAKNQAIRQWRHGNIGETVDFQWQPILSMTAAISGTNTNVTNVSSLNEETSRGFASQFASRSQRLLFEKIPDVTVTIDPLTEDRNLPNASTISGTANPGSYLRFQREGLMPEPTLETTVDSAGNSGYFHTQADENGQYLLDLSDLEPFQYFTQGEVVTAQAFLDGKWAEASTTVKPIGDVDPKDPLDPDQPIVPENPPLIPENRGFVSIDFVSQFDFGTVPIRSSTSRYPARPQRISLVDDHESTERPNYIQVSDRRFLQTGWTLSARLSEEGFVSTDAFKHHLKGASVHLNNIEMVTSRENHSEAPDYFEAIELGPQNQVIARANEKQGAGTWIQRYGNEHTMQKSVELEIPIGARPQATSYQGTIHWELSFVPGADE
;
A
#
# COMPACT_ATOMS: atom_id res chain seq x y z
N MET A 1 -40.21 -42.56 15.75
CA MET A 1 -39.74 -43.80 16.43
C MET A 1 -39.05 -43.40 17.75
N ASN A 2 -39.27 -44.04 18.90
CA ASN A 2 -38.75 -45.35 19.37
C ASN A 2 -37.20 -45.46 19.35
N LYS A 3 -36.50 -45.85 20.44
CA LYS A 3 -36.87 -45.88 21.88
C LYS A 3 -35.63 -46.05 22.78
N LYS A 4 -35.71 -45.59 24.04
CA LYS A 4 -34.68 -45.72 25.10
C LYS A 4 -34.31 -47.18 25.45
N LYS A 5 -33.10 -47.41 25.95
CA LYS A 5 -32.83 -48.32 27.10
C LYS A 5 -31.67 -47.79 27.98
N ARG A 6 -31.46 -48.39 29.18
CA ARG A 6 -30.85 -47.71 30.34
C ARG A 6 -30.33 -48.71 31.41
N LYS A 7 -29.15 -48.46 32.01
CA LYS A 7 -28.59 -49.11 33.24
C LYS A 7 -28.28 -50.64 33.11
N VAL A 8 -27.59 -51.36 34.02
CA VAL A 8 -27.33 -51.25 35.48
C VAL A 8 -25.91 -51.76 35.88
N TYR A 9 -25.42 -51.31 37.06
CA TYR A 9 -24.23 -51.76 37.83
C TYR A 9 -24.07 -53.26 38.10
N PHE A 10 -22.85 -53.70 38.49
CA PHE A 10 -22.61 -54.41 39.77
C PHE A 10 -21.15 -54.24 40.27
N THR A 11 -20.84 -54.71 41.50
CA THR A 11 -19.61 -54.39 42.27
C THR A 11 -19.13 -55.58 43.14
N ILE A 12 -17.87 -55.53 43.63
CA ILE A 12 -17.26 -56.24 44.79
C ILE A 12 -16.38 -57.51 44.55
N ILE A 13 -15.06 -57.32 44.80
CA ILE A 13 -14.06 -58.10 45.59
C ILE A 13 -14.27 -59.61 45.89
N ILE A 14 -13.21 -60.43 45.68
CA ILE A 14 -12.59 -61.48 46.56
C ILE A 14 -11.83 -62.53 45.70
N GLY A 15 -10.64 -63.02 46.12
CA GLY A 15 -10.00 -64.19 45.44
C GLY A 15 -8.48 -64.43 45.64
N LEU A 16 -8.03 -64.67 46.87
CA LEU A 16 -6.62 -64.92 47.26
C LEU A 16 -5.87 -66.11 46.60
N LEU A 17 -4.52 -66.00 46.65
CA LEU A 17 -3.49 -67.01 47.03
C LEU A 17 -2.70 -67.84 45.99
N GLY A 18 -1.36 -67.69 46.06
CA GLY A 18 -0.35 -68.75 45.76
C GLY A 18 0.71 -68.39 44.69
N GLY A 19 2.00 -68.20 45.00
CA GLY A 19 2.68 -68.05 46.30
C GLY A 19 4.21 -68.29 46.24
N LEU A 20 4.95 -67.75 47.22
CA LEU A 20 6.41 -67.92 47.49
C LEU A 20 7.35 -67.22 46.46
N TYR A 21 8.54 -66.71 46.81
CA TYR A 21 9.34 -66.78 48.07
C TYR A 21 9.65 -65.40 48.70
N PHE A 22 10.37 -65.40 49.83
CA PHE A 22 10.55 -64.28 50.78
C PHE A 22 11.91 -63.56 50.65
N PHE A 23 11.92 -62.22 50.86
CA PHE A 23 12.81 -61.38 51.72
C PHE A 23 14.36 -61.58 51.72
N SER A 24 15.25 -60.66 52.14
CA SER A 24 15.13 -59.47 53.02
C SER A 24 16.24 -58.40 52.83
N THR A 25 15.94 -57.16 53.27
CA THR A 25 16.81 -56.16 53.95
C THR A 25 17.93 -55.38 53.23
N MET A 26 17.99 -54.08 53.58
CA MET A 26 19.05 -53.10 53.30
C MET A 26 20.31 -53.31 54.16
N SER A 27 21.45 -52.72 53.78
CA SER A 27 22.09 -51.63 54.55
C SER A 27 23.33 -51.02 53.87
N VAL A 28 23.76 -49.87 54.38
CA VAL A 28 24.75 -48.91 53.84
C VAL A 28 26.18 -49.25 54.29
N PHE A 29 27.22 -49.09 53.45
CA PHE A 29 28.42 -48.21 53.69
C PHE A 29 29.68 -48.44 52.81
N SER A 30 30.33 -47.31 52.49
CA SER A 30 31.79 -47.02 52.41
C SER A 30 32.78 -47.77 51.47
N SER A 31 33.31 -47.00 50.50
CA SER A 31 34.74 -46.70 50.22
C SER A 31 35.74 -47.74 49.65
N ASN A 32 36.28 -47.41 48.47
CA ASN A 32 37.69 -47.39 47.99
C ASN A 32 38.70 -48.47 48.43
N PHE A 33 39.46 -49.06 47.46
CA PHE A 33 40.94 -49.05 47.41
C PHE A 33 41.54 -49.62 46.08
N PHE A 34 41.99 -48.73 45.18
CA PHE A 34 43.28 -48.67 44.43
C PHE A 34 44.06 -49.89 43.82
N PHE A 35 44.64 -49.63 42.61
CA PHE A 35 45.84 -50.20 41.91
C PHE A 35 45.93 -51.74 41.63
N ALA A 36 46.60 -52.28 40.59
CA ALA A 36 46.93 -51.81 39.23
C ALA A 36 47.59 -52.91 38.34
N ALA A 37 47.71 -52.59 37.04
CA ALA A 37 48.42 -53.19 35.88
C ALA A 37 49.67 -54.07 36.07
N GLN A 38 49.93 -54.95 35.07
CA GLN A 38 51.10 -54.86 34.15
C GLN A 38 50.96 -55.76 32.88
N LEU A 39 51.86 -55.57 31.90
CA LEU A 39 51.93 -56.27 30.59
C LEU A 39 53.08 -57.31 30.54
N GLU A 40 53.12 -58.15 29.49
CA GLU A 40 54.36 -58.74 28.94
C GLU A 40 54.21 -59.19 27.45
N GLU A 41 55.31 -59.54 26.78
CA GLU A 41 55.50 -59.60 25.30
C GLU A 41 56.05 -61.01 24.85
N GLU A 42 56.44 -61.38 23.61
CA GLU A 42 56.76 -60.71 22.32
C GLU A 42 56.69 -61.77 21.14
N THR A 43 57.05 -61.39 19.91
CA THR A 43 57.34 -62.20 18.67
C THR A 43 56.14 -62.83 17.91
N VAL A 44 55.81 -62.49 16.64
CA VAL A 44 56.55 -62.51 15.33
C VAL A 44 56.64 -63.94 14.74
N ALA A 45 56.24 -64.29 13.50
CA ALA A 45 55.85 -63.57 12.25
C ALA A 45 54.56 -64.21 11.61
N SER A 46 54.14 -64.10 10.32
CA SER A 46 54.72 -63.62 9.03
C SER A 46 53.65 -63.30 7.94
N GLU A 47 54.10 -62.85 6.76
CA GLU A 47 53.40 -62.54 5.48
C GLU A 47 52.55 -63.66 4.81
N PRO A 48 51.69 -63.35 3.80
CA PRO A 48 51.52 -62.06 3.09
C PRO A 48 50.11 -61.43 3.14
N PHE A 49 50.01 -60.17 2.70
CA PHE A 49 48.77 -59.39 2.63
C PHE A 49 47.93 -59.64 1.36
N ASP A 50 46.61 -59.70 1.55
CA ASP A 50 45.58 -59.40 0.54
C ASP A 50 44.47 -58.64 1.32
N PRO A 51 43.91 -57.51 0.83
CA PRO A 51 43.17 -56.58 1.68
C PRO A 51 41.76 -57.06 2.02
N ILE A 52 41.61 -57.70 3.19
CA ILE A 52 40.29 -57.93 3.80
C ILE A 52 39.75 -56.60 4.32
N ARG A 53 38.56 -56.24 3.82
CA ARG A 53 37.76 -55.09 4.22
C ARG A 53 37.39 -55.18 5.71
N GLU A 54 38.10 -54.43 6.56
CA GLU A 54 37.65 -54.19 7.92
C GLU A 54 36.35 -53.38 7.92
N GLN A 55 35.50 -53.62 8.91
CA GLN A 55 34.34 -52.77 9.18
C GLN A 55 34.83 -51.60 10.03
N GLU A 56 34.71 -50.38 9.50
CA GLU A 56 34.85 -49.19 10.32
C GLU A 56 33.85 -49.28 11.47
N THR A 57 34.37 -49.28 12.70
CA THR A 57 33.54 -49.28 13.89
C THR A 57 33.16 -47.83 14.16
N GLU A 58 31.90 -47.47 13.95
CA GLU A 58 31.43 -46.10 14.17
C GLU A 58 31.81 -45.62 15.57
N GLU A 59 32.69 -44.61 15.64
CA GLU A 59 33.06 -43.98 16.89
C GLU A 59 31.81 -43.35 17.51
N ARG A 60 31.46 -43.78 18.72
CA ARG A 60 30.30 -43.25 19.45
C ARG A 60 30.55 -41.80 19.84
N VAL A 61 29.67 -40.92 19.39
CA VAL A 61 29.67 -39.48 19.73
C VAL A 61 29.43 -39.31 21.22
N ALA A 62 30.27 -38.52 21.89
CA ALA A 62 30.12 -38.26 23.32
C ALA A 62 29.15 -37.09 23.56
N ILE A 63 28.16 -37.30 24.44
CA ILE A 63 27.10 -36.34 24.73
C ILE A 63 27.33 -35.69 26.09
N TYR A 64 27.18 -34.37 26.17
CA TYR A 64 27.34 -33.58 27.39
C TYR A 64 26.09 -32.74 27.65
N PHE A 65 25.58 -32.80 28.88
CA PHE A 65 24.56 -31.89 29.38
C PHE A 65 25.20 -30.94 30.39
N ASP A 66 24.87 -29.64 30.34
CA ASP A 66 25.36 -28.65 31.32
C ASP A 66 24.74 -28.85 32.72
N GLU A 67 23.60 -29.56 32.80
CA GLU A 67 22.84 -29.83 34.02
C GLU A 67 22.39 -31.31 34.05
N SER A 68 22.47 -31.99 35.19
CA SER A 68 22.01 -33.39 35.31
C SER A 68 20.49 -33.53 35.51
N THR A 69 19.82 -32.42 35.81
CA THR A 69 18.36 -32.31 35.99
C THR A 69 17.89 -30.95 35.49
N LYS A 70 16.82 -30.88 34.69
CA LYS A 70 16.18 -29.62 34.26
C LYS A 70 14.84 -29.44 34.97
N ALA A 71 14.57 -28.26 35.54
CA ALA A 71 13.29 -27.98 36.19
C ALA A 71 12.36 -27.15 35.27
N GLY A 72 11.05 -27.40 35.33
CA GLY A 72 10.03 -26.64 34.59
C GLY A 72 8.65 -26.69 35.24
N THR A 73 7.67 -26.04 34.61
CA THR A 73 6.27 -26.00 35.05
C THR A 73 5.37 -26.68 34.02
N ILE A 74 4.21 -27.20 34.44
CA ILE A 74 3.19 -27.69 33.49
C ILE A 74 2.82 -26.60 32.48
N GLY A 75 2.94 -26.92 31.19
CA GLY A 75 2.49 -26.05 30.09
C GLY A 75 3.39 -24.85 29.77
N GLU A 76 4.55 -24.72 30.43
CA GLU A 76 5.57 -23.71 30.11
C GLU A 76 6.65 -24.30 29.19
N LEU A 77 7.29 -23.42 28.40
CA LEU A 77 8.37 -23.80 27.48
C LEU A 77 9.64 -24.19 28.26
N LEU A 78 10.09 -25.42 28.06
CA LEU A 78 11.25 -26.01 28.70
C LEU A 78 12.36 -26.29 27.68
N LEU A 79 13.38 -25.43 27.68
CA LEU A 79 14.53 -25.55 26.79
C LEU A 79 15.55 -26.56 27.36
N VAL A 80 15.73 -27.70 26.66
CA VAL A 80 16.71 -28.73 27.01
C VAL A 80 17.90 -28.65 26.06
N ALA A 81 19.09 -28.35 26.59
CA ALA A 81 20.32 -28.18 25.82
C ALA A 81 21.32 -29.32 26.05
N PHE A 82 22.03 -29.72 25.01
CA PHE A 82 23.16 -30.65 25.09
C PHE A 82 24.24 -30.32 24.04
N ARG A 83 25.45 -30.81 24.24
CA ARG A 83 26.58 -30.70 23.31
C ARG A 83 27.15 -32.05 22.90
N THR A 84 27.86 -32.07 21.79
CA THR A 84 28.61 -33.23 21.29
C THR A 84 30.10 -32.91 21.12
N ASP A 85 30.96 -33.90 21.36
CA ASP A 85 32.42 -33.79 21.24
C ASP A 85 32.92 -33.38 19.84
N ARG A 86 32.10 -33.60 18.81
CA ARG A 86 32.32 -33.17 17.43
C ARG A 86 31.02 -32.76 16.74
N PRO A 87 31.08 -31.96 15.66
CA PRO A 87 29.88 -31.58 14.92
C PRO A 87 29.23 -32.78 14.22
N ILE A 88 27.90 -32.89 14.32
CA ILE A 88 27.09 -33.95 13.70
C ILE A 88 25.86 -33.35 13.01
N SER A 89 25.36 -34.03 11.97
CA SER A 89 24.12 -33.66 11.26
C SER A 89 22.88 -34.41 11.73
N GLU A 90 23.03 -35.44 12.57
CA GLU A 90 21.89 -36.20 13.09
C GLU A 90 22.16 -36.86 14.44
N ILE A 91 21.12 -36.98 15.28
CA ILE A 91 21.16 -37.72 16.54
C ILE A 91 19.77 -38.23 16.98
N ALA A 92 19.73 -39.38 17.63
CA ALA A 92 18.52 -39.95 18.22
C ALA A 92 18.26 -39.40 19.63
N ILE A 93 17.00 -39.08 19.93
CA ILE A 93 16.52 -38.49 21.18
C ILE A 93 15.25 -39.25 21.61
N ARG A 94 15.05 -39.53 22.90
CA ARG A 94 13.77 -40.06 23.43
C ARG A 94 13.16 -39.09 24.42
N LEU A 95 11.89 -38.77 24.20
CA LEU A 95 11.14 -37.79 24.99
C LEU A 95 10.23 -38.47 26.02
N PRO A 96 9.82 -37.76 27.09
CA PRO A 96 8.67 -38.16 27.89
C PRO A 96 7.41 -38.32 27.03
N GLN A 97 6.58 -39.32 27.30
CA GLN A 97 5.26 -39.48 26.66
C GLN A 97 4.32 -38.27 26.87
N SER A 98 4.59 -37.46 27.88
CA SER A 98 3.86 -36.24 28.24
C SER A 98 4.50 -34.95 27.70
N ALA A 99 5.58 -35.05 26.91
CA ALA A 99 6.27 -33.91 26.32
C ALA A 99 5.93 -33.77 24.82
N VAL A 100 5.67 -32.55 24.40
CA VAL A 100 5.47 -32.15 22.99
C VAL A 100 6.62 -31.23 22.60
N ILE A 101 7.10 -31.33 21.37
CA ILE A 101 8.12 -30.42 20.82
C ILE A 101 7.42 -29.13 20.39
N ALA A 102 7.92 -27.97 20.81
CA ALA A 102 7.48 -26.70 20.24
C ALA A 102 8.21 -26.47 18.91
N GLU A 103 7.62 -26.94 17.80
CA GLU A 103 8.29 -26.93 16.49
C GLU A 103 8.55 -25.52 15.95
N GLU A 104 7.72 -24.54 16.32
CA GLU A 104 7.92 -23.11 16.02
C GLU A 104 9.17 -22.51 16.70
N GLU A 105 9.61 -23.10 17.81
CA GLU A 105 10.79 -22.69 18.61
C GLU A 105 12.09 -23.41 18.20
N LEU A 106 12.07 -24.26 17.16
CA LEU A 106 13.26 -24.99 16.72
C LEU A 106 14.28 -24.05 16.04
N PRO A 107 15.57 -24.09 16.42
CA PRO A 107 16.59 -23.23 15.81
C PRO A 107 16.68 -23.43 14.29
N LYS A 108 16.82 -22.33 13.53
CA LYS A 108 16.84 -22.34 12.06
C LYS A 108 17.79 -23.41 11.50
N GLY A 109 17.26 -24.30 10.67
CA GLY A 109 17.98 -25.44 10.09
C GLY A 109 18.15 -26.64 11.02
N VAL A 110 17.35 -26.76 12.09
CA VAL A 110 17.14 -27.97 12.89
C VAL A 110 15.75 -28.54 12.59
N LYS A 111 15.62 -29.86 12.42
CA LYS A 111 14.36 -30.56 12.17
C LYS A 111 14.25 -31.79 13.06
N MET A 112 13.12 -31.94 13.75
CA MET A 112 12.79 -33.11 14.56
C MET A 112 11.85 -34.02 13.78
N THR A 113 12.13 -35.33 13.75
CA THR A 113 11.28 -36.31 13.03
C THR A 113 10.99 -37.52 13.92
N PRO A 114 9.75 -38.04 13.98
CA PRO A 114 9.43 -39.20 14.80
C PRO A 114 10.03 -40.48 14.21
N THR A 115 10.50 -41.39 15.07
CA THR A 115 11.10 -42.68 14.68
C THR A 115 10.11 -43.83 14.86
N ALA A 116 10.55 -45.06 14.57
CA ALA A 116 9.79 -46.28 14.86
C ALA A 116 9.83 -46.71 16.34
N GLU A 117 10.56 -46.02 17.21
CA GLU A 117 10.62 -46.31 18.65
C GLU A 117 9.59 -45.49 19.45
N GLU A 118 9.08 -46.05 20.55
CA GLU A 118 8.08 -45.39 21.39
C GLU A 118 8.66 -44.11 22.05
N ASN A 119 8.06 -42.96 21.72
CA ASN A 119 8.53 -41.61 22.05
C ASN A 119 9.95 -41.27 21.53
N GLY A 120 10.47 -42.03 20.56
CA GLY A 120 11.77 -41.79 19.93
C GLY A 120 11.70 -40.84 18.75
N TRP A 121 12.63 -39.89 18.69
CA TRP A 121 12.77 -38.85 17.68
C TRP A 121 14.19 -38.82 17.12
N LYS A 122 14.33 -38.41 15.86
CA LYS A 122 15.61 -38.13 15.21
C LYS A 122 15.69 -36.63 14.97
N LEU A 123 16.63 -35.99 15.66
CA LEU A 123 17.06 -34.62 15.39
C LEU A 123 17.98 -34.66 14.17
N THR A 124 17.75 -33.75 13.22
CA THR A 124 18.60 -33.55 12.03
C THR A 124 18.92 -32.07 11.86
N THR A 125 20.08 -31.75 11.29
CA THR A 125 20.50 -30.38 11.04
C THR A 125 21.08 -30.19 9.64
N ASP A 126 20.66 -29.11 8.98
CA ASP A 126 21.04 -28.77 7.59
C ASP A 126 22.56 -28.45 7.47
N THR A 127 23.20 -28.14 8.60
CA THR A 127 24.66 -28.07 8.76
C THR A 127 25.10 -28.87 9.99
N PRO A 128 26.27 -29.55 10.00
CA PRO A 128 26.75 -30.24 11.20
C PRO A 128 26.97 -29.27 12.37
N ARG A 129 26.47 -29.59 13.56
CA ARG A 129 26.55 -28.74 14.77
C ARG A 129 27.06 -29.53 15.98
N SER A 130 27.67 -28.83 16.94
CA SER A 130 28.12 -29.38 18.24
C SER A 130 27.24 -28.98 19.43
N ASP A 131 26.33 -28.03 19.23
CA ASP A 131 25.41 -27.50 20.25
C ASP A 131 23.98 -27.73 19.76
N PHE A 132 23.13 -28.27 20.63
CA PHE A 132 21.76 -28.66 20.32
C PHE A 132 20.79 -28.17 21.40
N LEU A 133 19.63 -27.71 20.94
CA LEU A 133 18.55 -27.22 21.79
C LEU A 133 17.25 -27.90 21.37
N VAL A 134 16.54 -28.50 22.33
CA VAL A 134 15.25 -29.13 22.13
C VAL A 134 14.21 -28.38 22.97
N PRO A 135 13.31 -27.60 22.35
CA PRO A 135 12.22 -26.91 23.03
C PRO A 135 11.07 -27.88 23.30
N LEU A 136 10.68 -28.04 24.57
CA LEU A 136 9.62 -28.96 25.00
C LEU A 136 8.54 -28.24 25.80
N ILE A 137 7.29 -28.68 25.66
CA ILE A 137 6.18 -28.35 26.57
C ILE A 137 5.75 -29.65 27.24
N VAL A 138 5.57 -29.66 28.57
CA VAL A 138 5.24 -30.89 29.32
C VAL A 138 3.97 -30.72 30.15
N ASP A 139 2.90 -31.43 29.78
CA ASP A 139 1.54 -31.19 30.30
C ASP A 139 1.22 -31.89 31.64
N THR A 140 2.21 -32.55 32.25
CA THR A 140 2.03 -33.23 33.54
C THR A 140 3.20 -33.00 34.48
N ALA A 141 2.90 -32.80 35.76
CA ALA A 141 3.92 -32.69 36.80
C ALA A 141 4.42 -34.07 37.22
N GLY A 142 5.74 -34.20 37.37
CA GLY A 142 6.45 -35.44 37.64
C GLY A 142 7.92 -35.33 37.25
N SER A 143 8.66 -36.41 37.51
CA SER A 143 10.06 -36.59 37.13
C SER A 143 10.12 -37.49 35.90
N PHE A 144 10.62 -37.01 34.77
CA PHE A 144 10.63 -37.75 33.50
C PHE A 144 12.05 -37.86 32.91
N PRO A 145 12.44 -38.99 32.29
CA PRO A 145 13.70 -39.06 31.57
C PRO A 145 13.63 -38.29 30.25
N PHE A 146 14.73 -37.61 29.90
CA PHE A 146 15.03 -37.13 28.56
C PHE A 146 16.35 -37.77 28.13
N GLU A 147 16.34 -38.49 27.02
CA GLU A 147 17.46 -39.34 26.58
C GLU A 147 17.99 -38.87 25.23
N VAL A 148 19.31 -38.86 25.05
CA VAL A 148 20.02 -38.48 23.82
C VAL A 148 21.10 -39.54 23.57
N ALA A 149 20.94 -40.31 22.49
CA ALA A 149 21.67 -41.55 22.23
C ALA A 149 21.70 -42.49 23.46
N GLU A 150 22.84 -42.62 24.15
CA GLU A 150 23.02 -43.44 25.37
C GLU A 150 23.11 -42.61 26.66
N SER A 151 22.92 -41.28 26.60
CA SER A 151 22.99 -40.36 27.75
C SER A 151 21.62 -39.83 28.14
N MET A 152 21.40 -39.44 29.40
CA MET A 152 20.09 -38.96 29.87
C MET A 152 20.18 -37.93 31.00
N ILE A 153 19.12 -37.13 31.13
CA ILE A 153 18.84 -36.25 32.28
C ILE A 153 17.41 -36.46 32.80
N ILE A 154 17.07 -35.89 33.95
CA ILE A 154 15.70 -35.86 34.48
C ILE A 154 15.07 -34.48 34.31
N LEU A 155 13.86 -34.42 33.74
CA LEU A 155 12.99 -33.26 33.69
C LEU A 155 12.06 -33.27 34.92
N GLU A 156 12.20 -32.28 35.79
CA GLU A 156 11.46 -32.09 37.05
C GLU A 156 10.33 -31.07 36.85
N ILE A 157 9.15 -31.54 36.45
CA ILE A 157 8.00 -30.70 36.11
C ILE A 157 7.08 -30.50 37.32
N LYS A 158 6.78 -29.24 37.64
CA LYS A 158 5.98 -28.84 38.80
C LYS A 158 4.63 -28.27 38.39
N LYS A 159 3.65 -28.34 39.31
CA LYS A 159 2.41 -27.57 39.18
C LYS A 159 2.64 -26.15 39.69
N ALA A 160 2.17 -25.16 38.95
CA ALA A 160 2.04 -23.79 39.46
C ALA A 160 1.21 -23.79 40.76
N SER A 161 1.61 -22.95 41.73
CA SER A 161 1.02 -22.88 43.07
C SER A 161 0.50 -21.47 43.36
N GLU A 162 -0.75 -21.37 43.85
CA GLU A 162 -1.39 -20.08 44.10
C GLU A 162 -0.83 -19.33 45.34
N THR A 163 -0.93 -17.99 45.30
CA THR A 163 -0.78 -16.98 46.37
C THR A 163 0.64 -16.50 46.79
N ASN A 164 1.02 -15.34 46.22
CA ASN A 164 1.38 -14.06 46.88
C ASN A 164 2.45 -13.99 48.02
N PRO A 165 3.19 -12.85 48.14
CA PRO A 165 3.91 -12.11 47.09
C PRO A 165 5.27 -11.51 47.57
N THR A 166 6.39 -11.75 46.88
CA THR A 166 7.57 -10.86 46.98
C THR A 166 8.44 -10.88 45.73
N ASP A 167 8.96 -9.70 45.39
CA ASP A 167 10.13 -9.38 44.58
C ASP A 167 10.27 -9.90 43.11
N THR A 168 10.14 -8.91 42.21
CA THR A 168 10.99 -8.64 41.02
C THR A 168 10.84 -9.45 39.72
N HIS A 169 10.80 -8.70 38.60
CA HIS A 169 10.96 -9.12 37.18
C HIS A 169 9.86 -10.07 36.61
N GLU A 170 9.57 -10.14 35.31
CA GLU A 170 9.74 -9.19 34.19
C GLU A 170 8.69 -9.49 33.08
N ASP A 171 8.71 -8.67 32.03
CA ASP A 171 8.03 -8.78 30.73
C ASP A 171 8.40 -10.10 29.96
N GLU A 172 7.75 -10.59 28.89
CA GLU A 172 6.50 -10.27 28.17
C GLU A 172 6.12 -11.45 27.22
N GLN A 173 4.88 -11.42 26.67
CA GLN A 173 4.42 -11.82 25.30
C GLN A 173 4.87 -13.16 24.63
N THR A 174 3.90 -14.07 24.35
CA THR A 174 3.29 -14.42 23.03
C THR A 174 3.92 -15.73 22.48
N ASP A 175 3.37 -16.50 21.52
CA ASP A 175 2.91 -16.17 20.16
C ASP A 175 1.85 -17.14 19.59
N SER A 176 1.45 -16.94 18.32
CA SER A 176 1.36 -18.03 17.31
C SER A 176 0.65 -17.62 15.99
N SER A 177 1.03 -18.33 14.93
CA SER A 177 0.28 -18.65 13.70
C SER A 177 0.11 -17.60 12.58
N ASP A 178 0.03 -17.99 11.29
CA ASP A 178 0.50 -19.19 10.55
C ASP A 178 0.23 -18.94 9.03
N SER A 179 0.85 -19.73 8.13
CA SER A 179 0.22 -20.47 7.00
C SER A 179 1.14 -20.65 5.78
N THR A 180 0.77 -21.60 4.89
CA THR A 180 1.67 -22.37 4.01
C THR A 180 1.14 -22.49 2.58
N ASP A 181 2.01 -22.82 1.60
CA ASP A 181 1.72 -23.85 0.58
C ASP A 181 2.96 -24.30 -0.26
N GLN A 182 2.76 -25.24 -1.22
CA GLN A 182 3.77 -26.15 -1.81
C GLN A 182 4.17 -25.88 -3.30
N LEU A 183 5.31 -26.45 -3.77
CA LEU A 183 5.42 -27.30 -5.01
C LEU A 183 6.86 -27.83 -5.30
N ASP A 184 7.03 -28.61 -6.38
CA ASP A 184 8.01 -29.72 -6.54
C ASP A 184 9.17 -29.60 -7.59
N GLN A 185 10.29 -30.26 -7.25
CA GLN A 185 11.18 -31.18 -8.05
C GLN A 185 12.26 -30.78 -9.11
N GLU A 186 13.41 -31.48 -8.93
CA GLU A 186 14.39 -32.10 -9.87
C GLU A 186 15.43 -31.31 -10.71
N ASP A 187 16.70 -31.43 -10.25
CA ASP A 187 17.91 -31.92 -10.94
C ASP A 187 18.30 -31.52 -12.38
N GLN A 188 19.51 -30.95 -12.56
CA GLN A 188 20.76 -31.71 -12.85
C GLN A 188 22.00 -30.79 -12.97
N VAL A 189 23.20 -31.34 -12.73
CA VAL A 189 24.51 -30.66 -12.80
C VAL A 189 25.46 -31.38 -13.76
N PRO A 190 26.31 -30.65 -14.52
CA PRO A 190 27.69 -31.12 -14.71
C PRO A 190 28.79 -30.04 -14.60
N GLU A 191 29.87 -30.45 -13.92
CA GLU A 191 31.27 -29.98 -13.93
C GLU A 191 31.87 -29.71 -15.34
N GLU A 192 32.98 -29.00 -15.57
CA GLU A 192 33.84 -28.06 -14.80
C GLU A 192 34.93 -27.51 -15.78
N LYS A 193 35.52 -26.32 -15.51
CA LYS A 193 36.98 -25.95 -15.63
C LYS A 193 37.38 -24.60 -16.29
N GLU A 194 38.01 -23.80 -15.43
CA GLU A 194 39.21 -22.94 -15.61
C GLU A 194 39.23 -21.72 -16.56
N LYS A 195 39.29 -20.54 -15.89
CA LYS A 195 40.21 -19.40 -16.14
C LYS A 195 40.19 -18.69 -17.52
N GLU A 196 39.73 -17.44 -17.52
CA GLU A 196 40.60 -16.31 -17.14
C GLU A 196 39.74 -15.10 -16.68
N SER A 197 40.39 -14.00 -16.26
CA SER A 197 39.81 -12.86 -15.55
C SER A 197 38.59 -12.19 -16.20
N GLN A 198 37.49 -12.13 -15.46
CA GLN A 198 36.43 -11.12 -15.60
C GLN A 198 35.77 -10.85 -14.23
N LEU A 199 34.78 -9.95 -14.17
CA LEU A 199 34.20 -9.49 -12.90
C LEU A 199 33.57 -10.66 -12.11
N PRO A 200 33.55 -10.62 -10.76
CA PRO A 200 32.58 -11.42 -10.02
C PRO A 200 31.18 -11.01 -10.50
N GLU A 201 30.31 -12.00 -10.68
CA GLU A 201 28.95 -11.79 -11.15
C GLU A 201 28.19 -10.83 -10.23
N ALA A 202 27.20 -10.13 -10.78
CA ALA A 202 26.46 -9.12 -10.04
C ALA A 202 25.85 -9.75 -8.77
N SER A 203 26.12 -9.12 -7.62
CA SER A 203 25.58 -9.57 -6.34
C SER A 203 24.05 -9.53 -6.38
N THR A 204 23.41 -10.62 -5.96
CA THR A 204 21.95 -10.71 -5.85
C THR A 204 21.39 -9.97 -4.62
N SER A 205 22.27 -9.42 -3.77
CA SER A 205 21.95 -8.48 -2.69
C SER A 205 21.58 -7.10 -3.23
N ASP A 206 20.83 -6.32 -2.46
CA ASP A 206 20.43 -4.96 -2.86
C ASP A 206 21.67 -4.06 -3.04
N PRO A 207 21.88 -3.39 -4.18
CA PRO A 207 22.99 -2.45 -4.34
C PRO A 207 22.88 -1.22 -3.41
N GLY A 208 21.68 -0.92 -2.90
CA GLY A 208 21.44 0.12 -1.91
C GLY A 208 22.02 1.48 -2.27
N ASN A 209 22.95 1.97 -1.44
CA ASN A 209 23.55 3.29 -1.61
C ASN A 209 24.86 3.30 -2.42
N LEU A 210 25.22 2.22 -3.12
CA LEU A 210 26.44 2.16 -3.96
C LEU A 210 26.54 3.31 -5.00
N TYR A 211 25.41 3.88 -5.43
CA TYR A 211 25.37 5.06 -6.30
C TYR A 211 26.10 6.29 -5.73
N LEU A 212 26.31 6.38 -4.40
CA LEU A 212 27.04 7.47 -3.75
C LEU A 212 28.55 7.48 -4.04
N LEU A 213 29.10 6.38 -4.56
CA LEU A 213 30.54 6.27 -4.86
C LEU A 213 30.91 6.73 -6.27
N GLY A 214 29.94 6.82 -7.19
CA GLY A 214 30.20 7.07 -8.61
C GLY A 214 31.02 5.96 -9.26
N ASP A 215 31.87 6.31 -10.22
CA ASP A 215 32.68 5.35 -10.98
C ASP A 215 33.93 4.84 -10.20
N ASP A 216 34.42 5.61 -9.23
CA ASP A 216 35.69 5.37 -8.51
C ASP A 216 35.53 4.38 -7.32
N VAL A 217 34.95 3.21 -7.54
CA VAL A 217 34.71 2.20 -6.48
C VAL A 217 35.98 1.40 -6.15
N ILE A 218 36.57 1.65 -4.98
CA ILE A 218 37.74 0.95 -4.44
C ILE A 218 37.29 0.06 -3.27
N LYS A 219 37.15 -1.24 -3.56
CA LYS A 219 36.53 -2.22 -2.66
C LYS A 219 37.52 -3.07 -1.84
N ARG A 220 37.15 -3.38 -0.60
CA ARG A 220 37.90 -4.23 0.33
C ARG A 220 36.97 -5.25 1.01
N GLY A 221 37.15 -6.53 0.69
CA GLY A 221 36.54 -7.62 1.46
C GLY A 221 37.20 -7.75 2.82
N VAL A 222 36.43 -8.01 3.88
CA VAL A 222 36.91 -8.20 5.27
C VAL A 222 36.22 -9.39 5.95
N ALA A 223 36.99 -10.18 6.71
CA ALA A 223 36.52 -11.39 7.38
C ALA A 223 36.56 -11.33 8.92
N ASN A 224 37.08 -10.25 9.51
CA ASN A 224 37.24 -10.11 10.96
C ASN A 224 37.43 -8.65 11.39
N TRP A 225 37.31 -8.40 12.69
CA TRP A 225 37.47 -7.08 13.33
C TRP A 225 38.77 -6.33 12.96
N VAL A 226 39.90 -7.02 12.84
CA VAL A 226 41.21 -6.39 12.56
C VAL A 226 41.27 -5.94 11.10
N GLU A 227 40.78 -6.75 10.17
CA GLU A 227 40.65 -6.37 8.75
C GLU A 227 39.63 -5.24 8.55
N PHE A 228 38.49 -5.31 9.22
CA PHE A 228 37.47 -4.26 9.20
C PHE A 228 38.05 -2.92 9.67
N MET A 229 38.67 -2.88 10.86
CA MET A 229 39.26 -1.65 11.37
C MET A 229 40.47 -1.16 10.56
N ALA A 230 41.24 -2.06 9.94
CA ALA A 230 42.29 -1.69 9.00
C ALA A 230 41.73 -1.00 7.74
N ALA A 231 40.58 -1.46 7.23
CA ALA A 231 39.88 -0.81 6.11
C ALA A 231 39.22 0.52 6.53
N MET A 232 38.69 0.61 7.76
CA MET A 232 38.15 1.86 8.31
C MET A 232 39.19 2.99 8.37
N VAL A 233 40.47 2.67 8.62
CA VAL A 233 41.57 3.66 8.65
C VAL A 233 42.29 3.85 7.30
N ASP A 234 41.94 3.10 6.26
CA ASP A 234 42.53 3.25 4.92
C ASP A 234 41.75 4.31 4.11
N PRO A 235 42.35 5.49 3.82
CA PRO A 235 41.66 6.56 3.08
C PRO A 235 41.38 6.21 1.61
N THR A 236 41.97 5.13 1.07
CA THR A 236 41.78 4.72 -0.33
C THR A 236 40.56 3.82 -0.53
N VAL A 237 40.08 3.16 0.53
CA VAL A 237 38.92 2.25 0.47
C VAL A 237 37.63 3.03 0.71
N ASN A 238 36.70 3.02 -0.24
CA ASN A 238 35.35 3.60 -0.10
C ASN A 238 34.22 2.57 -0.08
N TYR A 239 34.51 1.29 -0.37
CA TYR A 239 33.56 0.19 -0.24
C TYR A 239 34.16 -0.97 0.59
N ILE A 240 33.64 -1.20 1.78
CA ILE A 240 33.95 -2.35 2.64
C ILE A 240 32.80 -3.34 2.52
N TYR A 241 33.09 -4.59 2.18
CA TYR A 241 32.08 -5.65 2.14
C TYR A 241 32.49 -6.84 3.01
N LEU A 242 31.54 -7.42 3.72
CA LEU A 242 31.80 -8.56 4.58
C LEU A 242 31.99 -9.83 3.72
N THR A 243 32.97 -10.66 4.08
CA THR A 243 33.18 -11.99 3.49
C THR A 243 32.92 -13.12 4.49
N ALA A 244 32.84 -12.78 5.77
CA ALA A 244 32.38 -13.62 6.87
C ALA A 244 31.70 -12.74 7.93
N SER A 245 30.75 -13.32 8.67
CA SER A 245 30.26 -12.75 9.93
C SER A 245 31.42 -12.60 10.91
N PHE A 246 31.43 -11.55 11.74
CA PHE A 246 32.47 -11.40 12.77
C PHE A 246 31.98 -10.69 14.03
N GLN A 247 32.65 -10.98 15.14
CA GLN A 247 32.59 -10.16 16.36
C GLN A 247 33.89 -9.37 16.58
N THR A 248 33.80 -8.30 17.36
CA THR A 248 34.94 -7.55 17.91
C THR A 248 35.87 -8.44 18.75
N ASN A 249 37.15 -8.06 18.85
CA ASN A 249 38.12 -8.75 19.73
C ASN A 249 37.92 -8.40 21.22
N ASP A 250 38.33 -9.30 22.12
CA ASP A 250 38.29 -9.06 23.58
C ASP A 250 39.19 -7.89 24.01
N ASN A 251 40.29 -7.69 23.29
CA ASN A 251 40.98 -6.41 23.23
C ASN A 251 40.72 -5.79 21.85
N PRO A 252 39.77 -4.86 21.71
CA PRO A 252 39.35 -4.32 20.42
C PRO A 252 40.41 -3.39 19.79
N ARG A 253 41.53 -3.14 20.46
CA ARG A 253 42.68 -2.36 19.94
C ARG A 253 43.89 -3.23 19.56
N LEU A 254 43.84 -4.55 19.79
CA LEU A 254 44.98 -5.43 19.53
C LEU A 254 45.18 -5.65 18.03
N GLY A 255 46.39 -5.34 17.53
CA GLY A 255 46.80 -5.58 16.15
C GLY A 255 46.41 -4.49 15.14
N ILE A 256 45.76 -3.41 15.58
CA ILE A 256 45.23 -2.35 14.71
C ILE A 256 46.06 -1.06 14.88
N THR A 257 46.33 -0.36 13.78
CA THR A 257 47.03 0.94 13.74
C THR A 257 46.05 2.05 13.34
N GLY A 258 46.43 3.34 13.52
CA GLY A 258 45.56 4.46 13.17
C GLY A 258 44.38 4.71 14.13
N ILE A 259 44.43 4.09 15.30
CA ILE A 259 43.42 4.23 16.37
C ILE A 259 44.05 4.59 17.73
N ASP A 260 43.25 5.14 18.64
CA ASP A 260 43.53 5.18 20.08
C ASP A 260 42.34 4.68 20.92
N GLY A 261 42.44 4.81 22.25
CA GLY A 261 41.42 4.41 23.20
C GLY A 261 41.58 5.13 24.54
N TRP A 262 40.51 5.76 25.00
CA TRP A 262 40.48 6.61 26.20
C TRP A 262 40.49 5.84 27.53
N SER A 263 40.09 4.56 27.52
CA SER A 263 39.84 3.78 28.74
C SER A 263 40.47 2.37 28.69
N SER A 264 39.80 1.36 29.26
CA SER A 264 40.24 -0.04 29.31
C SER A 264 40.48 -0.64 27.91
N SER A 265 41.34 -1.65 27.82
CA SER A 265 41.54 -2.44 26.59
C SER A 265 40.79 -3.77 26.63
N ALA A 266 39.66 -3.82 27.33
CA ALA A 266 38.78 -4.98 27.44
C ALA A 266 37.43 -4.71 26.77
N ASN A 267 36.71 -5.76 26.40
CA ASN A 267 35.38 -5.74 25.79
C ASN A 267 34.36 -6.44 26.74
N PRO A 268 33.85 -5.75 27.77
CA PRO A 268 33.07 -6.37 28.85
C PRO A 268 31.56 -6.50 28.53
N ASN A 269 30.99 -7.68 28.78
CA ASN A 269 29.53 -7.90 28.74
C ASN A 269 28.82 -6.97 29.75
N GLY A 270 27.76 -6.27 29.32
CA GLY A 270 27.07 -5.23 30.10
C GLY A 270 27.88 -3.95 30.35
N GLY A 271 29.05 -3.77 29.72
CA GLY A 271 29.94 -2.62 29.94
C GLY A 271 30.23 -1.80 28.68
N LEU A 272 31.35 -1.08 28.67
CA LEU A 272 31.73 -0.13 27.62
C LEU A 272 33.20 -0.26 27.21
N ALA A 273 33.42 -0.22 25.90
CA ALA A 273 34.71 -0.12 25.22
C ALA A 273 34.62 0.92 24.09
N TYR A 274 35.74 1.56 23.77
CA TYR A 274 35.80 2.64 22.79
C TYR A 274 37.04 2.49 21.90
N VAL A 275 36.86 2.65 20.58
CA VAL A 275 37.93 2.64 19.60
C VAL A 275 37.88 3.92 18.78
N TYR A 276 38.87 4.79 18.96
CA TYR A 276 38.92 6.11 18.35
C TYR A 276 39.77 6.09 17.09
N ILE A 277 39.16 6.31 15.92
CA ILE A 277 39.90 6.52 14.68
C ILE A 277 40.61 7.88 14.77
N ASN A 278 41.95 7.85 14.72
CA ASN A 278 42.81 9.01 14.84
C ASN A 278 43.79 9.21 13.67
N ALA A 279 43.90 8.21 12.79
CA ALA A 279 44.61 8.29 11.50
C ALA A 279 44.21 9.57 10.74
N SER A 280 45.18 10.29 10.18
CA SER A 280 44.93 11.66 9.74
C SER A 280 44.23 11.75 8.38
N ARG A 281 43.15 12.54 8.30
CA ARG A 281 42.38 12.86 7.07
C ARG A 281 41.86 11.62 6.33
N VAL A 282 41.32 10.65 7.06
CA VAL A 282 40.79 9.38 6.52
C VAL A 282 39.27 9.36 6.33
N SER A 283 38.55 10.45 6.61
CA SER A 283 37.12 10.56 6.31
C SER A 283 36.85 10.66 4.80
N ARG A 284 35.80 9.97 4.36
CA ARG A 284 35.27 9.95 2.99
C ARG A 284 33.80 9.48 3.00
N THR A 285 33.18 9.45 1.82
CA THR A 285 32.04 8.58 1.56
C THR A 285 32.50 7.11 1.66
N LEU A 286 31.88 6.35 2.54
CA LEU A 286 32.26 4.98 2.87
C LEU A 286 31.01 4.11 3.02
N ILE A 287 30.95 3.01 2.29
CA ILE A 287 29.86 2.02 2.39
C ILE A 287 30.39 0.76 3.05
N ILE A 288 29.66 0.25 4.05
CA ILE A 288 29.93 -0.98 4.78
C ILE A 288 28.74 -1.91 4.54
N ASP A 289 28.98 -3.06 3.92
CA ASP A 289 27.92 -3.89 3.32
C ASP A 289 27.99 -5.35 3.82
N GLY A 290 26.89 -5.81 4.44
CA GLY A 290 26.73 -7.18 4.93
C GLY A 290 26.26 -8.19 3.87
N LEU A 291 25.96 -7.73 2.65
CA LEU A 291 25.51 -8.52 1.49
C LEU A 291 24.29 -9.44 1.79
N ASP A 292 23.37 -8.96 2.63
CA ASP A 292 22.14 -9.65 3.07
C ASP A 292 22.40 -11.02 3.72
N LYS A 293 23.61 -11.22 4.25
CA LYS A 293 24.15 -12.54 4.62
C LYS A 293 25.01 -12.56 5.88
N TYR A 294 25.71 -11.48 6.17
CA TYR A 294 26.72 -11.44 7.22
C TYR A 294 26.34 -10.48 8.35
N GLN A 295 26.61 -10.89 9.58
CA GLN A 295 26.36 -10.10 10.80
C GLN A 295 27.65 -9.54 11.41
N MET A 296 27.52 -8.40 12.08
CA MET A 296 28.61 -7.69 12.75
C MET A 296 28.29 -7.49 14.25
N ASP A 297 29.04 -8.17 15.13
CA ASP A 297 28.84 -8.08 16.57
C ASP A 297 29.93 -7.22 17.26
N LEU A 298 29.60 -5.95 17.49
CA LEU A 298 30.48 -4.99 18.13
C LEU A 298 30.51 -5.10 19.66
N ARG A 299 29.70 -5.95 20.28
CA ARG A 299 29.73 -6.19 21.74
C ARG A 299 29.66 -4.88 22.53
N ALA A 300 30.62 -4.57 23.40
CA ALA A 300 30.65 -3.31 24.15
C ALA A 300 31.35 -2.14 23.42
N VAL A 301 31.77 -2.31 22.16
CA VAL A 301 32.57 -1.31 21.43
C VAL A 301 31.68 -0.28 20.74
N ALA A 302 31.98 1.01 20.98
CA ALA A 302 31.63 2.10 20.08
C ALA A 302 32.84 2.47 19.20
N ILE A 303 32.59 2.75 17.92
CA ILE A 303 33.56 3.31 16.98
C ILE A 303 33.42 4.83 16.98
N CYS A 304 34.46 5.48 17.45
CA CYS A 304 34.55 6.92 17.72
C CYS A 304 35.51 7.59 16.73
N PHE A 305 35.37 8.89 16.49
CA PHE A 305 36.22 9.61 15.53
C PHE A 305 36.86 10.85 16.17
N ARG A 306 38.18 10.96 16.07
CA ARG A 306 38.90 12.21 16.39
C ARG A 306 38.77 13.19 15.24
N ASP A 307 38.78 14.49 15.54
CA ASP A 307 38.89 15.55 14.53
C ASP A 307 40.10 15.39 13.58
N SER A 308 41.19 14.73 14.02
CA SER A 308 42.33 14.43 13.15
C SER A 308 41.98 13.53 11.97
N SER A 309 40.92 12.70 12.10
CA SER A 309 40.41 11.84 11.04
C SER A 309 39.70 12.60 9.92
N VAL A 310 39.23 13.82 10.18
CA VAL A 310 38.42 14.54 9.20
C VAL A 310 39.30 15.19 8.13
N ASN A 311 39.09 14.77 6.89
CA ASN A 311 39.57 15.42 5.70
C ASN A 311 38.73 16.70 5.48
N PRO A 312 39.31 17.92 5.52
CA PRO A 312 38.58 19.17 5.34
C PRO A 312 37.71 19.22 4.07
N ASP A 313 38.10 18.50 3.03
CA ASP A 313 37.47 18.50 1.72
C ASP A 313 36.39 17.40 1.56
N SER A 314 36.36 16.40 2.46
CA SER A 314 35.41 15.27 2.42
C SER A 314 35.09 14.79 3.86
N PRO A 315 33.92 15.14 4.44
CA PRO A 315 33.55 14.74 5.81
C PRO A 315 33.25 13.23 5.90
N TRP A 316 32.91 12.74 7.09
CA TRP A 316 32.44 11.36 7.24
C TRP A 316 31.02 11.21 6.69
N ASP A 317 30.88 10.40 5.65
CA ASP A 317 29.61 10.01 5.06
C ASP A 317 29.56 8.47 5.03
N ILE A 318 29.11 7.87 6.13
CA ILE A 318 29.18 6.42 6.35
C ILE A 318 27.81 5.80 6.09
N THR A 319 27.74 4.74 5.28
CA THR A 319 26.56 3.88 5.13
C THR A 319 26.82 2.53 5.77
N LEU A 320 25.88 2.06 6.59
CA LEU A 320 25.72 0.64 6.91
C LEU A 320 24.59 0.09 6.05
N GLN A 321 24.85 -0.96 5.26
CA GLN A 321 23.81 -1.57 4.43
C GLN A 321 23.80 -3.10 4.41
N ASN A 322 22.62 -3.68 4.16
CA ASN A 322 22.39 -5.12 3.97
C ASN A 322 22.95 -5.97 5.13
N LEU A 323 22.75 -5.49 6.37
CA LEU A 323 23.57 -5.84 7.54
C LEU A 323 22.74 -6.13 8.79
N GLU A 324 23.02 -7.27 9.41
CA GLU A 324 22.63 -7.63 10.78
C GLU A 324 23.64 -7.04 11.79
N LEU A 325 23.20 -6.16 12.68
CA LEU A 325 24.06 -5.35 13.55
C LEU A 325 23.83 -5.61 15.05
N TYR A 326 24.82 -6.28 15.63
CA TYR A 326 25.13 -6.54 17.04
C TYR A 326 25.79 -5.38 17.81
N HIS A 327 25.17 -4.70 18.80
CA HIS A 327 25.96 -3.97 19.82
C HIS A 327 25.26 -3.70 21.16
N GLY A 328 26.04 -3.51 22.23
CA GLY A 328 25.57 -3.18 23.58
C GLY A 328 26.07 -1.83 24.14
N ASN A 329 26.97 -1.12 23.45
CA ASN A 329 27.47 0.20 23.89
C ASN A 329 26.36 1.27 23.83
N PHE A 330 26.27 2.14 24.85
CA PHE A 330 25.19 3.12 24.98
C PHE A 330 25.26 4.33 24.04
N TRP A 331 26.41 4.59 23.38
CA TRP A 331 26.53 5.70 22.41
C TRP A 331 26.23 5.28 20.96
N GLY A 332 26.06 3.98 20.69
CA GLY A 332 25.98 3.43 19.33
C GLY A 332 27.15 2.55 18.94
N ALA A 333 26.91 1.74 17.91
CA ALA A 333 27.95 1.02 17.15
C ALA A 333 28.99 2.00 16.56
N ILE A 334 28.50 3.11 16.02
CA ILE A 334 29.26 4.19 15.39
C ILE A 334 28.68 5.51 15.90
N GLU A 335 29.52 6.43 16.37
CA GLU A 335 29.08 7.70 16.98
C GLU A 335 29.96 8.88 16.53
N TYR A 336 29.41 10.09 16.49
CA TYR A 336 30.11 11.30 16.02
C TYR A 336 30.32 12.38 17.12
N ASN A 337 30.04 12.09 18.39
CA ASN A 337 30.13 13.02 19.52
C ASN A 337 31.54 13.62 19.70
N ASP A 338 32.58 12.81 19.54
CA ASP A 338 33.98 13.20 19.71
C ASP A 338 34.56 14.06 18.55
N LEU A 339 33.78 14.31 17.49
CA LEU A 339 34.06 15.33 16.47
C LEU A 339 33.61 16.72 16.94
N ASN A 340 34.31 17.79 16.55
CA ASN A 340 33.81 19.14 16.82
C ASN A 340 32.50 19.44 16.07
N MET A 341 31.74 20.43 16.55
CA MET A 341 30.45 20.84 16.00
C MET A 341 30.44 21.03 14.48
N THR A 342 31.47 21.68 13.91
CA THR A 342 31.55 21.91 12.45
C THR A 342 31.76 20.61 11.68
N ASN A 343 32.51 19.66 12.23
CA ASN A 343 32.72 18.36 11.63
C ASN A 343 31.49 17.46 11.76
N GLN A 344 30.79 17.46 12.90
CA GLN A 344 29.50 16.77 13.07
C GLN A 344 28.44 17.27 12.08
N GLN A 345 28.22 18.59 11.96
CA GLN A 345 27.22 19.19 11.07
C GLN A 345 27.43 18.83 9.59
N ARG A 346 28.69 18.63 9.19
CA ARG A 346 29.06 18.19 7.84
C ARG A 346 28.94 16.69 7.66
N SER A 347 29.17 15.91 8.70
CA SER A 347 29.11 14.45 8.66
C SER A 347 27.65 13.95 8.62
N ILE A 348 27.49 12.69 8.25
CA ILE A 348 26.20 12.02 8.09
C ILE A 348 26.40 10.50 8.20
N ILE A 349 25.37 9.79 8.67
CA ILE A 349 25.30 8.33 8.65
C ILE A 349 24.10 7.88 7.80
N ARG A 350 24.15 6.69 7.22
CA ARG A 350 23.04 6.11 6.45
C ARG A 350 22.79 4.65 6.80
N TYR A 351 21.55 4.25 6.63
CA TYR A 351 21.07 2.90 6.83
C TYR A 351 20.25 2.45 5.63
N HIS A 352 20.44 1.20 5.22
CA HIS A 352 19.75 0.59 4.10
C HIS A 352 19.69 -0.93 4.30
N ASN A 353 18.51 -1.53 4.37
CA ASN A 353 18.36 -2.96 4.70
C ASN A 353 19.19 -3.34 5.95
N LEU A 354 19.12 -2.49 6.98
CA LEU A 354 19.75 -2.70 8.28
C LEU A 354 18.77 -3.39 9.22
N ASN A 355 19.16 -4.52 9.79
CA ASN A 355 18.51 -5.07 10.96
C ASN A 355 19.43 -4.87 12.17
N HIS A 356 19.00 -4.04 13.13
CA HIS A 356 19.78 -3.73 14.33
C HIS A 356 19.05 -4.19 15.58
N THR A 357 19.74 -4.95 16.42
CA THR A 357 19.30 -5.29 17.77
C THR A 357 20.39 -4.93 18.77
N GLY A 358 20.08 -4.08 19.74
CA GLY A 358 21.14 -3.56 20.62
C GLY A 358 20.73 -2.47 21.58
N ASN A 359 21.48 -1.37 21.57
CA ASN A 359 21.25 -0.21 22.43
C ASN A 359 20.77 1.00 21.60
N GLN A 360 21.16 2.22 21.94
CA GLN A 360 21.01 3.37 21.05
C GLN A 360 21.72 3.12 19.72
N LEU A 361 21.04 3.20 18.57
CA LEU A 361 21.67 2.95 17.26
C LEU A 361 22.73 4.02 16.91
N PHE A 362 22.48 5.29 17.26
CA PHE A 362 23.42 6.37 16.95
C PHE A 362 23.35 7.57 17.90
N TYR A 363 24.53 8.10 18.23
CA TYR A 363 24.70 9.39 18.92
C TYR A 363 25.49 10.38 18.06
N GLY A 364 24.91 11.58 17.87
CA GLY A 364 25.58 12.68 17.19
C GLY A 364 24.70 13.93 17.12
N LEU A 365 24.68 14.72 18.20
CA LEU A 365 23.73 15.82 18.44
C LEU A 365 23.61 16.88 17.32
N GLN A 366 24.66 17.08 16.54
CA GLN A 366 24.70 18.05 15.43
C GLN A 366 24.63 17.36 14.04
N SER A 367 24.62 16.03 14.03
CA SER A 367 24.79 15.20 12.85
C SER A 367 23.44 14.87 12.19
N ARG A 368 23.51 14.18 11.05
CA ARG A 368 22.37 13.82 10.20
C ARG A 368 22.37 12.30 9.97
N ALA A 369 21.19 11.71 9.82
CA ALA A 369 21.01 10.32 9.40
C ALA A 369 20.06 10.26 8.20
N SER A 370 20.21 9.24 7.35
CA SER A 370 19.24 8.95 6.29
C SER A 370 18.96 7.45 6.15
N PHE A 371 17.71 7.11 5.84
CA PHE A 371 17.22 5.74 5.73
C PHE A 371 16.67 5.47 4.33
N SER A 372 16.86 4.24 3.86
CA SER A 372 16.40 3.74 2.55
C SER A 372 16.13 2.24 2.62
N GLY A 373 15.38 1.67 1.67
CA GLY A 373 14.98 0.26 1.75
C GLY A 373 14.14 -0.02 3.01
N HIS A 374 14.30 -1.20 3.60
CA HIS A 374 13.76 -1.51 4.92
C HIS A 374 14.82 -1.24 6.00
N SER A 375 14.46 -0.88 7.24
CA SER A 375 15.40 -0.89 8.36
C SER A 375 14.70 -1.08 9.71
N VAL A 376 15.32 -1.81 10.62
CA VAL A 376 14.77 -2.16 11.93
C VAL A 376 15.77 -1.83 13.03
N SER A 377 15.32 -1.27 14.15
CA SER A 377 16.14 -0.96 15.33
C SER A 377 15.42 -1.29 16.63
N HIS A 378 15.73 -2.46 17.20
CA HIS A 378 15.11 -2.94 18.44
C HIS A 378 16.09 -2.92 19.61
N GLN A 379 15.72 -2.27 20.71
CA GLN A 379 16.47 -2.40 21.96
C GLN A 379 15.95 -3.57 22.79
N THR A 380 16.85 -4.49 23.14
CA THR A 380 16.55 -5.63 24.01
C THR A 380 17.57 -5.70 25.16
N PRO A 381 17.18 -5.89 26.43
CA PRO A 381 18.14 -5.88 27.56
C PRO A 381 19.31 -6.86 27.40
N ARG A 382 19.06 -7.95 26.67
CA ARG A 382 20.10 -8.83 26.11
C ARG A 382 19.79 -9.15 24.65
N TYR A 383 20.81 -9.45 23.86
CA TYR A 383 20.66 -9.96 22.49
C TYR A 383 21.40 -11.28 22.28
N THR A 384 21.07 -11.93 21.16
CA THR A 384 21.68 -13.17 20.69
C THR A 384 22.27 -12.96 19.30
N SER A 385 23.49 -13.43 19.07
CA SER A 385 24.20 -13.45 17.78
C SER A 385 24.83 -14.83 17.55
N ASP A 386 25.36 -15.16 16.36
CA ASP A 386 26.08 -16.44 16.16
C ASP A 386 27.31 -16.58 17.10
N PHE A 387 27.74 -15.48 17.74
CA PHE A 387 28.91 -15.43 18.61
C PHE A 387 28.58 -15.37 20.10
N ASN A 388 27.42 -14.82 20.47
CA ASN A 388 27.04 -14.54 21.85
C ASN A 388 25.59 -14.96 22.11
N ALA A 389 25.40 -16.06 22.85
CA ALA A 389 24.06 -16.59 23.17
C ALA A 389 23.27 -15.74 24.19
N SER A 390 23.91 -14.78 24.86
CA SER A 390 23.24 -13.76 25.69
C SER A 390 24.21 -12.62 26.04
N TRP A 391 24.30 -11.62 25.15
CA TRP A 391 25.06 -10.39 25.44
C TRP A 391 24.16 -9.35 26.09
N THR A 392 24.56 -8.79 27.24
CA THR A 392 23.79 -7.76 27.95
C THR A 392 24.20 -6.37 27.47
N ILE A 393 23.22 -5.50 27.19
CA ILE A 393 23.46 -4.11 26.80
C ILE A 393 23.84 -3.25 28.03
N HIS A 394 24.43 -2.07 27.82
CA HIS A 394 24.87 -1.21 28.93
C HIS A 394 23.73 -0.50 29.67
N SER A 395 22.66 -0.09 28.99
CA SER A 395 21.58 0.72 29.58
C SER A 395 20.24 0.49 28.89
N ASN A 396 19.16 0.44 29.67
CA ASN A 396 17.79 0.29 29.15
C ASN A 396 17.09 1.65 28.90
N THR A 397 17.73 2.78 29.20
CA THR A 397 17.10 4.12 29.21
C THR A 397 17.44 5.00 28.00
N GLN A 398 18.02 4.41 26.94
CA GLN A 398 18.60 5.19 25.83
C GLN A 398 17.63 5.41 24.67
N ALA A 399 17.72 6.54 23.98
CA ALA A 399 16.97 6.74 22.73
C ALA A 399 17.51 5.81 21.62
N ASN A 400 16.75 5.59 20.54
CA ASN A 400 17.34 5.04 19.31
C ASN A 400 18.26 6.07 18.63
N PHE A 401 17.93 7.37 18.74
CA PHE A 401 18.73 8.48 18.21
C PHE A 401 18.79 9.69 19.17
N GLU A 402 19.99 10.24 19.35
CA GLU A 402 20.21 11.64 19.77
C GLU A 402 20.92 12.39 18.62
N ILE A 403 20.21 13.27 17.92
CA ILE A 403 20.62 13.75 16.57
C ILE A 403 20.08 15.15 16.22
N ASN A 404 20.52 15.77 15.11
CA ASN A 404 19.87 16.99 14.56
C ASN A 404 18.84 16.68 13.46
N GLN A 405 19.13 15.76 12.53
CA GLN A 405 18.24 15.50 11.38
C GLN A 405 18.14 14.02 11.01
N ILE A 406 16.95 13.58 10.63
CA ILE A 406 16.66 12.27 10.02
C ILE A 406 15.86 12.48 8.73
N GLU A 407 16.29 11.83 7.65
CA GLU A 407 15.59 11.79 6.36
C GLU A 407 15.35 10.35 5.90
N LEU A 408 14.09 9.89 5.91
CA LEU A 408 13.67 8.69 5.22
C LEU A 408 13.47 9.03 3.74
N ARG A 409 14.12 8.28 2.84
CA ARG A 409 13.94 8.41 1.39
C ARG A 409 12.54 7.94 0.96
N GLU A 410 12.15 8.26 -0.26
CA GLU A 410 10.93 7.76 -0.91
C GLU A 410 10.81 6.22 -0.76
N GLY A 411 9.64 5.75 -0.33
CA GLY A 411 9.36 4.32 -0.12
C GLY A 411 10.12 3.61 1.01
N ALA A 412 10.97 4.30 1.79
CA ALA A 412 11.71 3.67 2.88
C ALA A 412 10.78 3.24 4.03
N ASN A 413 10.91 2.00 4.54
CA ASN A 413 10.11 1.48 5.65
C ASN A 413 10.98 1.21 6.88
N VAL A 414 10.84 2.01 7.94
CA VAL A 414 11.70 1.96 9.13
C VAL A 414 10.89 1.67 10.39
N GLU A 415 11.36 0.74 11.23
CA GLU A 415 10.71 0.39 12.50
C GLU A 415 11.69 0.49 13.68
N MET A 416 11.26 1.10 14.80
CA MET A 416 12.10 1.28 15.98
C MET A 416 11.34 1.03 17.29
N SER A 417 11.99 0.38 18.26
CA SER A 417 11.48 0.21 19.61
C SER A 417 12.55 0.45 20.69
N THR A 418 12.10 0.84 21.88
CA THR A 418 12.94 1.09 23.05
C THR A 418 12.42 0.38 24.31
N ILE A 419 13.26 0.28 25.35
CA ILE A 419 12.92 -0.41 26.60
C ILE A 419 12.30 0.56 27.63
N SER A 420 13.07 1.53 28.14
CA SER A 420 12.66 2.45 29.22
C SER A 420 12.77 3.95 28.85
N SER A 421 12.67 4.24 27.56
CA SER A 421 12.94 5.53 26.93
C SER A 421 11.97 5.81 25.77
N GLY A 422 12.11 6.98 25.15
CA GLY A 422 11.50 7.30 23.86
C GLY A 422 12.46 7.08 22.70
N ASN A 423 12.01 7.26 21.45
CA ASN A 423 12.76 6.82 20.27
C ASN A 423 13.74 7.86 19.71
N LEU A 424 13.27 9.07 19.39
CA LEU A 424 14.05 10.08 18.65
C LEU A 424 14.13 11.39 19.45
N ASP A 425 15.33 11.75 19.93
CA ASP A 425 15.59 13.03 20.58
C ASP A 425 16.40 13.97 19.67
N PHE A 426 15.79 15.09 19.34
CA PHE A 426 16.28 16.06 18.36
C PHE A 426 16.85 17.30 19.04
N PHE A 427 18.13 17.55 18.81
CA PHE A 427 18.92 18.60 19.44
C PHE A 427 19.24 19.74 18.47
N ASN A 428 19.55 20.91 19.03
CA ASN A 428 20.00 22.12 18.32
C ASN A 428 18.93 22.77 17.42
N THR A 429 19.29 23.89 16.79
CA THR A 429 18.41 24.60 15.85
C THR A 429 18.31 23.88 14.51
N ASN A 430 17.23 24.16 13.78
CA ASN A 430 16.92 23.58 12.47
C ASN A 430 16.88 22.05 12.45
N ALA A 431 16.45 21.45 13.55
CA ALA A 431 16.29 20.00 13.66
C ALA A 431 15.13 19.49 12.77
N ARG A 432 15.22 18.27 12.25
CA ARG A 432 14.25 17.74 11.26
C ARG A 432 14.01 16.25 11.36
N LEU A 433 12.75 15.86 11.24
CA LEU A 433 12.35 14.53 10.78
C LEU A 433 11.56 14.70 9.48
N VAL A 434 12.06 14.13 8.38
CA VAL A 434 11.42 14.14 7.08
C VAL A 434 11.19 12.70 6.64
N LEU A 435 9.94 12.38 6.30
CA LEU A 435 9.56 11.18 5.57
C LEU A 435 9.33 11.58 4.11
N GLY A 436 10.06 10.96 3.17
CA GLY A 436 9.81 11.10 1.74
C GLY A 436 8.44 10.51 1.33
N ASP A 437 8.07 10.72 0.07
CA ASP A 437 6.80 10.21 -0.46
C ASP A 437 6.72 8.67 -0.31
N ASN A 438 5.55 8.17 0.09
CA ASN A 438 5.27 6.76 0.40
C ASN A 438 6.19 6.11 1.46
N ALA A 439 7.02 6.88 2.18
CA ALA A 439 7.88 6.35 3.24
C ALA A 439 7.08 6.05 4.51
N ARG A 440 7.51 5.06 5.29
CA ARG A 440 6.86 4.61 6.51
C ARG A 440 7.83 4.58 7.69
N LEU A 441 7.38 5.09 8.84
CA LEU A 441 8.10 5.04 10.11
C LEU A 441 7.20 4.55 11.23
N SER A 442 7.59 3.46 11.90
CA SER A 442 6.93 2.88 13.08
C SER A 442 7.80 3.09 14.31
N LEU A 443 7.28 3.76 15.34
CA LEU A 443 7.99 4.03 16.60
C LEU A 443 7.19 3.51 17.80
N ASN A 444 7.79 2.67 18.63
CA ASN A 444 7.22 2.20 19.89
C ASN A 444 8.04 2.65 21.11
N ALA A 445 7.47 3.52 21.95
CA ALA A 445 8.11 4.05 23.17
C ALA A 445 7.47 3.43 24.41
N ASN A 446 8.24 2.59 25.10
CA ASN A 446 7.75 1.79 26.22
C ASN A 446 8.01 2.41 27.61
N GLY A 447 8.90 3.40 27.73
CA GLY A 447 9.23 4.05 29.01
C GLY A 447 9.11 5.57 29.02
N SER A 448 8.89 6.14 30.21
CA SER A 448 8.39 7.51 30.42
C SER A 448 9.33 8.45 31.19
N GLY A 449 10.62 8.10 31.30
CA GLY A 449 11.61 8.91 32.05
C GLY A 449 13.05 8.87 31.56
N GLY A 450 13.40 7.99 30.61
CA GLY A 450 14.72 7.98 29.95
C GLY A 450 14.89 9.09 28.89
N GLU A 451 15.80 8.86 27.95
CA GLU A 451 16.04 9.76 26.82
C GLU A 451 14.82 9.92 25.90
N ALA A 452 14.86 10.95 25.05
CA ALA A 452 13.68 11.54 24.41
C ALA A 452 12.58 11.97 25.41
N GLY A 453 12.90 12.07 26.71
CA GLY A 453 11.90 12.30 27.77
C GLY A 453 10.81 11.24 27.79
N GLY A 454 11.11 10.03 27.32
CA GLY A 454 10.13 8.97 27.10
C GLY A 454 9.22 9.14 25.89
N ALA A 455 9.44 10.11 24.99
CA ALA A 455 8.59 10.37 23.84
C ALA A 455 9.08 9.69 22.55
N ASN A 456 8.16 9.25 21.68
CA ASN A 456 8.58 8.74 20.36
C ASN A 456 9.38 9.78 19.56
N ILE A 457 8.92 11.03 19.56
CA ILE A 457 9.63 12.17 18.96
C ILE A 457 9.73 13.30 19.98
N ARG A 458 10.94 13.78 20.25
CA ARG A 458 11.18 14.98 21.05
C ARG A 458 12.06 15.94 20.27
N PHE A 459 11.65 17.20 20.15
CA PHE A 459 12.55 18.30 19.82
C PHE A 459 12.93 18.99 21.12
N PHE A 460 14.14 18.74 21.64
CA PHE A 460 14.55 19.16 22.98
C PHE A 460 14.88 20.66 23.08
N THR A 461 15.46 21.24 22.03
CA THR A 461 15.86 22.66 22.00
C THR A 461 15.70 23.26 20.61
N GLY A 462 15.78 24.60 20.50
CA GLY A 462 15.82 25.29 19.22
C GLY A 462 14.48 25.32 18.49
N ASN A 463 14.52 25.03 17.19
CA ASN A 463 13.40 25.05 16.26
C ASN A 463 13.43 23.77 15.41
N GLY A 464 12.27 23.17 15.17
CA GLY A 464 12.17 21.85 14.55
C GLY A 464 11.12 21.78 13.45
N ARG A 465 11.23 20.75 12.59
CA ARG A 465 10.17 20.34 11.66
C ARG A 465 9.94 18.82 11.71
N LEU A 466 8.67 18.43 11.67
CA LEU A 466 8.22 17.10 11.26
C LEU A 466 7.45 17.22 9.94
N GLU A 467 7.92 16.56 8.88
CA GLU A 467 7.34 16.62 7.53
C GLU A 467 7.06 15.20 7.03
N LEU A 468 5.80 14.90 6.73
CA LEU A 468 5.38 13.67 6.04
C LEU A 468 5.10 14.00 4.58
N GLY A 469 5.85 13.40 3.66
CA GLY A 469 5.65 13.45 2.21
C GLY A 469 4.34 12.79 1.77
N LYS A 470 4.06 12.84 0.46
CA LYS A 470 2.78 12.34 -0.08
C LYS A 470 2.62 10.85 0.19
N GLY A 471 1.46 10.44 0.71
CA GLY A 471 1.19 9.04 1.04
C GLY A 471 2.06 8.43 2.13
N ALA A 472 2.93 9.20 2.80
CA ALA A 472 3.80 8.71 3.86
C ALA A 472 3.03 8.34 5.13
N GLU A 473 3.49 7.32 5.88
CA GLU A 473 2.88 6.87 7.14
C GLU A 473 3.85 7.04 8.33
N LEU A 474 3.35 7.62 9.42
CA LEU A 474 4.00 7.66 10.73
C LEU A 474 3.10 7.00 11.78
N VAL A 475 3.58 5.91 12.40
CA VAL A 475 2.89 5.19 13.48
C VAL A 475 3.61 5.45 14.80
N LEU A 476 2.90 5.99 15.79
CA LEU A 476 3.45 6.30 17.12
C LEU A 476 2.71 5.52 18.21
N ASN A 477 3.35 4.48 18.75
CA ASN A 477 2.83 3.68 19.86
C ASN A 477 3.47 4.13 21.18
N THR A 478 2.66 4.39 22.21
CA THR A 478 3.15 4.93 23.50
C THR A 478 2.54 4.19 24.70
N GLN A 479 3.40 3.70 25.60
CA GLN A 479 2.99 3.07 26.86
C GLN A 479 3.20 3.99 28.08
N ASN A 480 2.93 3.50 29.30
CA ASN A 480 3.56 3.92 30.57
C ASN A 480 3.71 5.43 30.92
N ASN A 481 2.91 6.32 30.33
CA ASN A 481 3.00 7.80 30.36
C ASN A 481 3.93 8.48 29.33
N SER A 482 4.52 7.73 28.41
CA SER A 482 5.26 8.23 27.24
C SER A 482 4.41 9.19 26.39
N PRO A 483 4.93 10.37 25.99
CA PRO A 483 4.31 11.18 24.93
C PRO A 483 4.50 10.58 23.53
N ALA A 484 3.64 10.97 22.59
CA ALA A 484 3.87 10.72 21.17
C ALA A 484 4.86 11.76 20.61
N VAL A 485 4.61 13.04 20.87
CA VAL A 485 5.48 14.15 20.43
C VAL A 485 5.68 15.19 21.55
N ILE A 486 6.92 15.60 21.76
CA ILE A 486 7.29 16.79 22.55
C ILE A 486 7.96 17.81 21.61
N THR A 487 7.53 19.07 21.64
CA THR A 487 8.32 20.19 21.11
C THR A 487 8.77 21.11 22.25
N SER A 488 10.02 21.57 22.19
CA SER A 488 10.64 22.51 23.13
C SER A 488 11.48 23.53 22.36
N GLY A 489 11.58 24.76 22.89
CA GLY A 489 11.99 25.90 22.07
C GLY A 489 10.87 26.39 21.14
N THR A 490 11.20 27.08 20.05
CA THR A 490 10.26 27.74 19.13
C THR A 490 11.00 28.29 17.88
N PRO A 491 10.36 28.37 16.69
CA PRO A 491 9.08 27.79 16.30
C PRO A 491 9.18 26.29 15.97
N HIS A 492 8.04 25.63 15.80
CA HIS A 492 7.95 24.26 15.32
C HIS A 492 6.86 24.11 14.26
N ASP A 493 7.07 23.23 13.30
CA ASP A 493 6.22 23.02 12.13
C ASP A 493 5.98 21.51 11.94
N ILE A 494 4.73 21.07 11.96
CA ILE A 494 4.32 19.67 11.82
C ILE A 494 3.36 19.60 10.64
N ARG A 495 3.80 19.00 9.52
CA ARG A 495 3.11 19.06 8.24
C ARG A 495 2.88 17.67 7.66
N LEU A 496 1.63 17.37 7.38
CA LEU A 496 1.16 16.13 6.75
C LEU A 496 0.73 16.48 5.32
N MET A 497 1.53 16.09 4.33
CA MET A 497 1.23 16.36 2.92
C MET A 497 0.15 15.42 2.35
N GLU A 498 -0.17 15.60 1.07
CA GLU A 498 -1.27 14.93 0.38
C GLU A 498 -1.36 13.41 0.64
N ASN A 499 -2.53 12.93 1.06
CA ASN A 499 -2.81 11.52 1.39
C ASN A 499 -1.93 10.89 2.51
N SER A 500 -1.06 11.63 3.19
CA SER A 500 -0.22 11.11 4.28
C SER A 500 -1.01 10.78 5.56
N ARG A 501 -0.45 9.93 6.43
CA ARG A 501 -1.11 9.39 7.63
C ARG A 501 -0.20 9.46 8.87
N LEU A 502 -0.73 10.03 9.95
CA LEU A 502 -0.17 9.93 11.31
C LEU A 502 -1.16 9.17 12.20
N SER A 503 -0.78 7.96 12.61
CA SER A 503 -1.58 7.07 13.47
C SER A 503 -0.94 7.00 14.87
N VAL A 504 -1.69 7.29 15.94
CA VAL A 504 -1.17 7.30 17.32
C VAL A 504 -2.01 6.44 18.27
N THR A 505 -1.40 5.39 18.83
CA THR A 505 -2.00 4.51 19.83
C THR A 505 -1.40 4.81 21.20
N ALA A 506 -2.24 5.23 22.15
CA ALA A 506 -1.74 5.93 23.34
C ALA A 506 -2.38 5.46 24.66
N ALA A 507 -1.80 4.43 25.27
CA ALA A 507 -2.42 3.69 26.38
C ALA A 507 -2.02 4.16 27.80
N ASN A 508 -2.73 3.61 28.79
CA ASN A 508 -2.29 3.40 30.19
C ASN A 508 -1.70 4.62 30.94
N ARG A 509 -2.20 5.84 30.74
CA ARG A 509 -1.68 7.03 31.46
C ARG A 509 -2.26 7.20 32.85
N THR A 510 -1.38 7.51 33.80
CA THR A 510 -1.62 7.69 35.24
C THR A 510 -1.00 8.97 35.80
N SER A 511 -0.01 9.57 35.13
CA SER A 511 0.69 10.80 35.53
C SER A 511 0.36 11.97 34.58
N LEU A 512 0.79 13.19 34.94
CA LEU A 512 0.55 14.39 34.12
C LEU A 512 1.57 14.49 32.97
N SER A 513 1.37 13.68 31.92
CA SER A 513 2.18 13.64 30.71
C SER A 513 1.29 13.68 29.47
N HIS A 514 1.36 14.75 28.68
CA HIS A 514 0.48 14.97 27.52
C HIS A 514 0.91 14.13 26.33
N ILE A 515 -0.05 13.68 25.51
CA ILE A 515 0.24 12.87 24.32
C ILE A 515 1.03 13.69 23.29
N PHE A 516 0.60 14.92 23.06
CA PHE A 516 1.31 15.92 22.26
C PHE A 516 1.58 17.15 23.13
N SER A 517 2.83 17.31 23.55
CA SER A 517 3.32 18.43 24.36
C SER A 517 3.91 19.50 23.44
N PHE A 518 3.09 20.46 23.02
CA PHE A 518 3.50 21.50 22.07
C PHE A 518 3.95 22.79 22.74
N SER A 519 5.15 23.27 22.40
CA SER A 519 5.70 24.56 22.81
C SER A 519 5.07 25.75 22.06
N THR A 520 5.50 26.96 22.42
CA THR A 520 5.05 28.21 21.79
C THR A 520 5.37 28.23 20.29
N ASN A 521 4.44 28.72 19.47
CA ASN A 521 4.60 28.79 18.01
C ASN A 521 4.86 27.44 17.34
N THR A 522 4.27 26.36 17.87
CA THR A 522 4.13 25.07 17.18
C THR A 522 2.89 25.10 16.28
N HIS A 523 3.06 24.80 14.99
CA HIS A 523 2.00 24.74 13.99
C HIS A 523 1.78 23.30 13.55
N VAL A 524 0.53 22.89 13.40
CA VAL A 524 0.14 21.56 12.90
C VAL A 524 -0.77 21.73 11.68
N THR A 525 -0.35 21.17 10.54
CA THR A 525 -1.01 21.37 9.25
C THR A 525 -1.30 20.01 8.60
N LEU A 526 -2.58 19.71 8.42
CA LEU A 526 -3.08 18.60 7.61
C LEU A 526 -3.45 19.16 6.22
N GLU A 527 -2.73 18.73 5.18
CA GLU A 527 -3.01 19.08 3.78
C GLU A 527 -4.04 18.13 3.14
N GLU A 528 -4.26 18.27 1.83
CA GLU A 528 -5.37 17.63 1.13
C GLU A 528 -5.41 16.10 1.28
N SER A 529 -6.57 15.56 1.68
CA SER A 529 -6.78 14.13 1.96
C SER A 529 -5.88 13.51 3.04
N SER A 530 -5.01 14.27 3.72
CA SER A 530 -4.15 13.76 4.79
C SER A 530 -4.94 13.37 6.05
N THR A 531 -4.35 12.51 6.89
CA THR A 531 -5.05 11.93 8.05
C THR A 531 -4.20 11.96 9.32
N LEU A 532 -4.78 12.43 10.43
CA LEU A 532 -4.22 12.32 11.78
C LEU A 532 -5.25 11.64 12.71
N GLU A 533 -4.90 10.47 13.24
CA GLU A 533 -5.76 9.67 14.12
C GLU A 533 -5.06 9.43 15.47
N VAL A 534 -5.80 9.59 16.57
CA VAL A 534 -5.31 9.36 17.94
C VAL A 534 -6.35 8.57 18.75
N GLU A 535 -6.00 7.36 19.18
CA GLU A 535 -6.82 6.53 20.08
C GLU A 535 -6.15 6.45 21.46
N ALA A 536 -6.72 7.18 22.44
CA ALA A 536 -6.16 7.31 23.78
C ALA A 536 -6.95 6.50 24.83
N THR A 537 -6.45 5.30 25.13
CA THR A 537 -7.12 4.31 26.00
C THR A 537 -6.56 4.28 27.43
N ASN A 538 -7.36 3.86 28.41
CA ASN A 538 -7.00 3.78 29.83
C ASN A 538 -6.37 5.09 30.40
N GLN A 539 -6.90 6.24 30.00
CA GLN A 539 -6.36 7.56 30.31
C GLN A 539 -6.84 8.08 31.68
N ASN A 540 -6.22 7.58 32.75
CA ASN A 540 -6.56 7.85 34.16
C ASN A 540 -5.94 9.15 34.73
N THR A 541 -5.67 10.14 33.87
CA THR A 541 -4.94 11.38 34.19
C THR A 541 -5.64 12.63 33.66
N SER A 542 -5.31 13.81 34.19
CA SER A 542 -5.73 15.11 33.64
C SER A 542 -4.92 15.54 32.40
N ALA A 543 -3.96 14.72 31.95
CA ALA A 543 -3.13 15.06 30.80
C ALA A 543 -3.93 15.10 29.48
N ASN A 544 -3.98 16.29 28.87
CA ASN A 544 -4.56 16.56 27.55
C ASN A 544 -3.97 15.69 26.43
N VAL A 545 -4.77 15.44 25.39
CA VAL A 545 -4.28 14.80 24.15
C VAL A 545 -3.37 15.76 23.38
N PHE A 546 -3.90 16.87 22.85
CA PHE A 546 -3.10 17.98 22.31
C PHE A 546 -2.98 19.11 23.34
N ASN A 547 -1.76 19.58 23.62
CA ASN A 547 -1.49 20.62 24.61
C ASN A 547 -0.60 21.74 24.05
N PHE A 548 -1.22 22.82 23.53
CA PHE A 548 -0.53 23.96 22.94
C PHE A 548 -0.15 25.03 23.97
N SER A 549 1.15 25.31 24.06
CA SER A 549 1.72 26.37 24.91
C SER A 549 1.67 27.74 24.24
N GLY A 550 1.36 28.79 25.01
CA GLY A 550 1.36 30.18 24.54
C GLY A 550 0.34 30.49 23.43
N THR A 551 0.41 31.71 22.90
CA THR A 551 -0.71 32.35 22.18
C THR A 551 -0.79 32.12 20.67
N THR A 552 0.26 31.59 20.03
CA THR A 552 0.41 31.65 18.56
C THR A 552 0.32 30.32 17.81
N GLY A 553 0.69 29.19 18.41
CA GLY A 553 0.63 27.87 17.77
C GLY A 553 -0.82 27.48 17.41
N ASN A 554 -1.02 26.71 16.34
CA ASN A 554 -2.36 26.42 15.81
C ASN A 554 -2.46 25.02 15.17
N LEU A 555 -3.68 24.66 14.79
CA LEU A 555 -4.03 23.43 14.08
C LEU A 555 -4.89 23.77 12.86
N HIS A 556 -4.44 23.41 11.67
CA HIS A 556 -5.19 23.52 10.42
C HIS A 556 -5.53 22.12 9.87
N VAL A 557 -6.79 21.93 9.51
CA VAL A 557 -7.30 20.75 8.80
C VAL A 557 -7.87 21.22 7.47
N GLY A 558 -7.14 20.94 6.39
CA GLY A 558 -7.48 21.37 5.04
C GLY A 558 -8.51 20.48 4.33
N LYS A 559 -8.70 20.74 3.04
CA LYS A 559 -9.69 20.07 2.17
C LYS A 559 -9.54 18.56 2.21
N ASP A 560 -10.65 17.83 2.32
CA ASP A 560 -10.70 16.37 2.33
C ASP A 560 -9.86 15.67 3.44
N ALA A 561 -9.22 16.41 4.33
CA ALA A 561 -8.40 15.85 5.40
C ALA A 561 -9.23 15.26 6.54
N THR A 562 -8.62 14.35 7.30
CA THR A 562 -9.24 13.65 8.43
C THR A 562 -8.48 13.90 9.72
N LEU A 563 -9.19 14.36 10.76
CA LEU A 563 -8.69 14.41 12.14
C LEU A 563 -9.65 13.62 13.04
N ASP A 564 -9.21 12.48 13.59
CA ASP A 564 -10.01 11.71 14.55
C ASP A 564 -9.27 11.60 15.89
N ILE A 565 -9.78 12.25 16.94
CA ILE A 565 -9.21 12.19 18.29
C ILE A 565 -10.23 11.55 19.24
N ARG A 566 -9.84 10.42 19.81
CA ARG A 566 -10.60 9.66 20.79
C ARG A 566 -9.88 9.57 22.12
N SER A 567 -10.65 9.61 23.21
CA SER A 567 -10.16 9.25 24.53
C SER A 567 -11.25 8.63 25.40
N ASP A 568 -10.87 7.65 26.20
CA ASP A 568 -11.74 7.03 27.20
C ASP A 568 -11.79 7.81 28.53
N SER A 569 -10.94 8.83 28.71
CA SER A 569 -10.70 9.44 30.02
C SER A 569 -11.98 9.97 30.68
N LEU A 570 -12.22 9.51 31.92
CA LEU A 570 -13.20 10.08 32.85
C LEU A 570 -12.66 11.28 33.64
N ASN A 571 -11.38 11.64 33.51
CA ASN A 571 -10.74 12.62 34.37
C ASN A 571 -11.29 14.04 34.12
N ALA A 572 -11.53 14.79 35.20
CA ALA A 572 -12.13 16.13 35.14
C ALA A 572 -11.23 17.20 34.48
N GLY A 573 -9.91 16.98 34.45
CA GLY A 573 -8.91 17.92 33.93
C GLY A 573 -8.51 17.71 32.47
N GLN A 574 -8.65 16.50 31.90
CA GLN A 574 -8.23 16.24 30.52
C GLN A 574 -9.12 16.98 29.50
N ARG A 575 -8.50 17.49 28.44
CA ARG A 575 -9.09 17.93 27.16
C ARG A 575 -8.57 17.09 25.99
N LEU A 576 -9.28 17.08 24.87
CA LEU A 576 -8.74 16.53 23.62
C LEU A 576 -7.82 17.56 22.95
N ILE A 577 -8.22 18.83 22.93
CA ILE A 577 -7.37 19.94 22.47
C ILE A 577 -7.37 21.03 23.55
N PHE A 578 -6.20 21.43 24.01
CA PHE A 578 -6.02 22.53 24.96
C PHE A 578 -5.11 23.61 24.37
N PHE A 579 -5.61 24.84 24.38
CA PHE A 579 -4.92 26.03 23.90
C PHE A 579 -4.71 27.02 25.06
N SER A 580 -3.52 27.03 25.66
CA SER A 580 -3.19 28.00 26.71
C SER A 580 -3.10 29.45 26.20
N GLY A 581 -3.23 30.43 27.09
CA GLY A 581 -3.06 31.85 26.74
C GLY A 581 -4.34 32.53 26.25
N ALA A 582 -4.29 33.14 25.06
CA ALA A 582 -5.32 34.06 24.57
C ALA A 582 -6.40 33.37 23.71
N ASN A 583 -7.64 33.86 23.83
CA ASN A 583 -8.83 33.34 23.14
C ASN A 583 -8.90 33.80 21.66
N ASN A 584 -7.92 33.38 20.85
CA ASN A 584 -7.90 33.61 19.42
C ASN A 584 -8.69 32.50 18.68
N PRO A 585 -9.75 32.81 17.90
CA PRO A 585 -10.54 31.80 17.19
C PRO A 585 -9.89 31.21 15.93
N ALA A 586 -8.74 31.73 15.50
CA ALA A 586 -7.91 31.14 14.43
C ALA A 586 -6.90 30.10 14.96
N ARG A 587 -7.12 29.56 16.17
CA ARG A 587 -6.26 28.54 16.81
C ARG A 587 -6.54 27.14 16.29
N MET A 588 -7.79 26.87 15.90
CA MET A 588 -8.17 25.68 15.13
C MET A 588 -8.94 26.13 13.88
N THR A 589 -8.51 25.68 12.70
CA THR A 589 -9.14 26.00 11.41
C THR A 589 -9.49 24.72 10.68
N ILE A 590 -10.74 24.59 10.21
CA ILE A 590 -11.26 23.45 9.44
C ILE A 590 -11.78 23.99 8.10
N ASP A 591 -11.20 23.58 6.98
CA ASP A 591 -11.49 24.17 5.67
C ASP A 591 -11.84 23.08 4.64
N ASP A 592 -13.14 22.79 4.49
CA ASP A 592 -13.67 21.70 3.63
C ASP A 592 -13.09 20.29 3.92
N ALA A 593 -12.71 20.05 5.17
CA ALA A 593 -12.20 18.77 5.64
C ALA A 593 -13.22 17.64 5.50
N LYS A 594 -12.75 16.43 5.16
CA LYS A 594 -13.55 15.20 5.06
C LYS A 594 -14.21 14.86 6.40
N ARG A 595 -13.43 14.97 7.48
CA ARG A 595 -13.86 14.59 8.82
C ARG A 595 -13.02 15.28 9.90
N VAL A 596 -13.68 15.91 10.88
CA VAL A 596 -13.06 16.23 12.17
C VAL A 596 -13.91 15.64 13.29
N ASN A 597 -13.47 14.52 13.86
CA ASN A 597 -14.14 13.82 14.96
C ASN A 597 -13.37 14.03 16.25
N LEU A 598 -14.02 14.62 17.26
CA LEU A 598 -13.47 14.78 18.60
C LEU A 598 -14.44 14.09 19.56
N GLN A 599 -14.03 12.96 20.15
CA GLN A 599 -14.95 12.06 20.85
C GLN A 599 -14.40 11.61 22.20
N ARG A 600 -15.21 11.71 23.26
CA ARG A 600 -15.03 10.86 24.45
C ARG A 600 -15.80 9.57 24.28
N THR A 601 -15.12 8.43 24.38
CA THR A 601 -15.71 7.10 24.19
C THR A 601 -16.46 6.61 25.44
N ARG A 602 -16.18 7.21 26.60
CA ARG A 602 -16.89 6.97 27.88
C ARG A 602 -17.64 8.24 28.34
N PRO A 603 -18.80 8.10 29.00
CA PRO A 603 -19.72 9.23 29.25
C PRO A 603 -19.14 10.28 30.21
N ILE A 604 -19.16 11.55 29.82
CA ILE A 604 -18.65 12.68 30.60
C ILE A 604 -19.69 13.12 31.66
N THR A 605 -19.52 12.65 32.89
CA THR A 605 -20.43 12.92 34.02
C THR A 605 -20.21 14.27 34.73
N THR A 606 -19.12 14.97 34.43
CA THR A 606 -18.67 16.19 35.12
C THR A 606 -19.07 17.48 34.40
N THR A 607 -19.10 18.60 35.13
CA THR A 607 -19.46 19.94 34.62
C THR A 607 -18.29 20.79 34.13
N THR A 608 -17.04 20.32 34.29
CA THR A 608 -15.79 21.07 34.04
C THR A 608 -15.02 20.62 32.80
N ASN A 609 -15.50 19.59 32.10
CA ASN A 609 -14.80 19.01 30.96
C ASN A 609 -15.27 19.63 29.65
N GLY A 610 -14.36 19.72 28.69
CA GLY A 610 -14.67 19.96 27.27
C GLY A 610 -13.78 19.12 26.37
N LEU A 611 -14.16 19.00 25.11
CA LEU A 611 -13.32 18.43 24.06
C LEU A 611 -12.21 19.42 23.71
N ILE A 612 -12.57 20.69 23.54
CA ILE A 612 -11.66 21.81 23.28
C ILE A 612 -11.78 22.85 24.40
N GLU A 613 -10.65 23.32 24.93
CA GLU A 613 -10.58 24.45 25.87
C GLU A 613 -9.52 25.48 25.43
N GLY A 614 -9.88 26.76 25.49
CA GLY A 614 -9.05 27.90 25.11
C GLY A 614 -9.02 28.18 23.61
N GLY A 615 -8.55 29.36 23.22
CA GLY A 615 -8.45 29.77 21.82
C GLY A 615 -9.83 29.91 21.16
N GLY A 616 -10.10 29.04 20.19
CA GLY A 616 -11.37 28.96 19.47
C GLY A 616 -11.20 28.25 18.12
N ILE A 617 -12.32 28.15 17.40
CA ILE A 617 -12.46 27.40 16.14
C ILE A 617 -12.99 28.32 15.05
N THR A 618 -12.48 28.16 13.84
CA THR A 618 -13.06 28.65 12.59
C THR A 618 -13.29 27.45 11.67
N ALA A 619 -14.47 27.31 11.07
CA ALA A 619 -14.75 26.24 10.12
C ALA A 619 -15.50 26.75 8.89
N LYS A 620 -15.25 26.15 7.71
CA LYS A 620 -15.96 26.44 6.44
C LYS A 620 -16.37 25.15 5.73
N ASN A 621 -17.51 25.20 5.03
CA ASN A 621 -18.06 24.11 4.22
C ASN A 621 -18.19 22.78 4.99
N GLN A 622 -18.87 22.78 6.15
CA GLN A 622 -19.03 21.59 6.98
C GLN A 622 -20.51 21.30 7.28
N ALA A 623 -20.87 20.03 7.30
CA ALA A 623 -21.96 19.54 8.14
C ALA A 623 -21.42 19.35 9.56
N ILE A 624 -22.17 19.73 10.60
CA ILE A 624 -21.71 19.65 11.99
C ILE A 624 -22.73 18.91 12.84
N ARG A 625 -22.28 17.89 13.57
CA ARG A 625 -23.06 17.09 14.52
C ARG A 625 -22.47 17.17 15.92
N GLN A 626 -23.33 17.28 16.93
CA GLN A 626 -22.94 17.43 18.33
C GLN A 626 -23.78 16.52 19.24
N TRP A 627 -23.10 15.83 20.16
CA TRP A 627 -23.69 15.03 21.22
C TRP A 627 -23.49 15.73 22.57
N ARG A 628 -24.55 15.84 23.37
CA ARG A 628 -24.49 16.42 24.72
C ARG A 628 -23.77 15.50 25.69
N HIS A 629 -23.31 16.06 26.81
CA HIS A 629 -22.67 15.32 27.91
C HIS A 629 -23.41 14.01 28.26
N GLY A 630 -22.69 12.89 28.24
CA GLY A 630 -23.23 11.57 28.58
C GLY A 630 -23.92 10.83 27.43
N ASN A 631 -24.27 11.50 26.32
CA ASN A 631 -24.85 10.83 25.16
C ASN A 631 -23.78 10.15 24.31
N ILE A 632 -23.49 8.89 24.64
CA ILE A 632 -22.60 7.99 23.87
C ILE A 632 -23.33 7.19 22.78
N GLY A 633 -24.62 7.46 22.53
CA GLY A 633 -25.44 6.75 21.55
C GLY A 633 -25.26 7.28 20.12
N GLU A 634 -25.80 6.55 19.15
CA GLU A 634 -25.79 6.95 17.74
C GLU A 634 -26.67 8.19 17.48
N THR A 635 -27.78 8.33 18.20
CA THR A 635 -28.69 9.47 18.13
C THR A 635 -27.98 10.77 18.50
N VAL A 636 -27.84 11.65 17.52
CA VAL A 636 -27.27 13.00 17.68
C VAL A 636 -28.22 13.93 18.44
N ASP A 637 -27.71 14.81 19.31
CA ASP A 637 -28.52 15.83 20.00
C ASP A 637 -28.79 17.05 19.12
N PHE A 638 -27.83 17.43 18.27
CA PHE A 638 -27.93 18.56 17.35
C PHE A 638 -27.18 18.27 16.04
N GLN A 639 -27.79 18.61 14.92
CA GLN A 639 -27.17 18.56 13.59
C GLN A 639 -27.44 19.90 12.88
N TRP A 640 -26.43 20.42 12.20
CA TRP A 640 -26.49 21.65 11.42
C TRP A 640 -25.80 21.43 10.08
N GLN A 641 -26.54 21.57 8.98
CA GLN A 641 -26.05 21.46 7.63
C GLN A 641 -26.84 22.40 6.72
N PRO A 642 -26.19 23.05 5.73
CA PRO A 642 -24.75 23.29 5.66
C PRO A 642 -24.32 24.41 6.62
N ILE A 643 -23.09 24.37 7.11
CA ILE A 643 -22.43 25.53 7.73
C ILE A 643 -21.38 26.04 6.74
N LEU A 644 -21.69 27.18 6.11
CA LEU A 644 -20.85 27.85 5.11
C LEU A 644 -19.61 28.43 5.76
N SER A 645 -19.82 29.11 6.90
CA SER A 645 -18.75 29.50 7.80
C SER A 645 -19.23 29.58 9.25
N MET A 646 -18.32 29.34 10.20
CA MET A 646 -18.53 29.66 11.61
C MET A 646 -17.24 30.18 12.24
N THR A 647 -17.39 30.91 13.35
CA THR A 647 -16.28 31.36 14.18
C THR A 647 -16.72 31.38 15.64
N ALA A 648 -16.08 30.57 16.49
CA ALA A 648 -16.42 30.44 17.89
C ALA A 648 -15.17 30.60 18.78
N ALA A 649 -15.18 31.62 19.66
CA ALA A 649 -14.15 31.79 20.68
C ALA A 649 -14.43 30.87 21.87
N ILE A 650 -13.39 30.25 22.44
CA ILE A 650 -13.52 29.30 23.55
C ILE A 650 -12.68 29.77 24.73
N SER A 651 -13.29 29.88 25.91
CA SER A 651 -12.69 30.42 27.12
C SER A 651 -13.08 29.59 28.34
N GLY A 652 -12.22 28.66 28.78
CA GLY A 652 -12.60 27.66 29.77
C GLY A 652 -13.77 26.81 29.26
N THR A 653 -14.83 26.69 30.06
CA THR A 653 -16.07 26.01 29.68
C THR A 653 -16.99 26.80 28.74
N ASN A 654 -16.68 28.07 28.46
CA ASN A 654 -17.59 28.95 27.70
C ASN A 654 -17.23 28.95 26.21
N THR A 655 -18.22 28.63 25.36
CA THR A 655 -18.16 28.82 23.92
C THR A 655 -18.96 30.07 23.55
N ASN A 656 -18.39 30.95 22.71
CA ASN A 656 -19.05 32.15 22.22
C ASN A 656 -18.99 32.17 20.68
N VAL A 657 -20.10 31.88 20.02
CA VAL A 657 -20.21 31.94 18.56
C VAL A 657 -20.26 33.42 18.14
N THR A 658 -19.18 33.90 17.55
CA THR A 658 -19.03 35.29 17.09
C THR A 658 -19.46 35.50 15.64
N ASN A 659 -19.51 34.43 14.85
CA ASN A 659 -20.04 34.42 13.50
C ASN A 659 -20.59 33.02 13.16
N VAL A 660 -21.67 32.95 12.39
CA VAL A 660 -22.15 31.72 11.71
C VAL A 660 -22.99 32.09 10.49
N SER A 661 -22.80 31.36 9.39
CA SER A 661 -23.58 31.49 8.17
C SER A 661 -23.95 30.11 7.61
N SER A 662 -25.17 30.01 7.11
CA SER A 662 -25.87 28.82 6.62
C SER A 662 -26.92 29.25 5.60
N LEU A 663 -27.39 28.32 4.76
CA LEU A 663 -28.48 28.60 3.80
C LEU A 663 -29.84 28.89 4.46
N ASN A 664 -30.02 28.48 5.71
CA ASN A 664 -31.24 28.72 6.49
C ASN A 664 -30.91 29.46 7.80
N GLU A 665 -31.65 30.54 8.07
CA GLU A 665 -31.52 31.34 9.31
C GLU A 665 -31.82 30.50 10.56
N GLU A 666 -32.69 29.49 10.49
CA GLU A 666 -32.96 28.57 11.60
C GLU A 666 -31.73 27.72 11.93
N THR A 667 -31.00 27.22 10.93
CA THR A 667 -29.74 26.48 11.12
C THR A 667 -28.69 27.37 11.80
N SER A 668 -28.52 28.62 11.33
CA SER A 668 -27.61 29.60 11.94
C SER A 668 -27.99 29.93 13.39
N ARG A 669 -29.28 30.18 13.66
CA ARG A 669 -29.81 30.52 14.99
C ARG A 669 -29.74 29.34 15.96
N GLY A 670 -30.00 28.14 15.47
CA GLY A 670 -29.83 26.89 16.21
C GLY A 670 -28.37 26.65 16.58
N PHE A 671 -27.45 26.83 15.61
CA PHE A 671 -26.02 26.70 15.84
C PHE A 671 -25.52 27.71 16.89
N ALA A 672 -25.79 29.00 16.68
CA ALA A 672 -25.34 30.07 17.57
C ALA A 672 -25.81 29.94 19.02
N SER A 673 -26.95 29.27 19.26
CA SER A 673 -27.53 29.10 20.60
C SER A 673 -27.22 27.76 21.27
N GLN A 674 -26.72 26.75 20.54
CA GLN A 674 -26.54 25.38 21.05
C GLN A 674 -25.13 24.78 20.82
N PHE A 675 -24.30 25.35 19.96
CA PHE A 675 -22.92 24.87 19.73
C PHE A 675 -22.04 25.06 20.96
N ALA A 676 -21.31 24.02 21.36
CA ALA A 676 -20.44 24.02 22.53
C ALA A 676 -19.21 23.10 22.35
N SER A 677 -18.02 23.63 22.64
CA SER A 677 -16.80 22.83 22.83
C SER A 677 -16.89 21.85 24.01
N ARG A 678 -17.90 22.07 24.87
CA ARG A 678 -18.29 21.26 26.01
C ARG A 678 -19.40 20.27 25.63
N SER A 679 -19.01 19.15 25.06
CA SER A 679 -19.86 18.13 24.44
C SER A 679 -19.25 16.73 24.63
N GLN A 680 -20.03 15.67 24.43
CA GLN A 680 -19.54 14.27 24.47
C GLN A 680 -18.78 13.93 23.18
N ARG A 681 -19.27 14.45 22.06
CA ARG A 681 -18.69 14.32 20.72
C ARG A 681 -19.00 15.56 19.89
N LEU A 682 -18.00 16.03 19.15
CA LEU A 682 -18.15 16.91 18.01
C LEU A 682 -17.70 16.15 16.77
N LEU A 683 -18.47 16.28 15.69
CA LEU A 683 -18.16 15.70 14.40
C LEU A 683 -18.46 16.75 13.33
N PHE A 684 -17.41 17.19 12.63
CA PHE A 684 -17.52 17.96 11.41
C PHE A 684 -17.32 16.98 10.24
N GLU A 685 -18.11 17.11 9.18
CA GLU A 685 -18.09 16.23 8.01
C GLU A 685 -18.15 17.06 6.73
N LYS A 686 -17.45 16.62 5.68
CA LYS A 686 -17.48 17.27 4.37
C LYS A 686 -18.91 17.31 3.80
N ILE A 687 -19.31 18.50 3.37
CA ILE A 687 -20.45 18.68 2.48
C ILE A 687 -20.08 18.05 1.12
N PRO A 688 -20.90 17.13 0.55
CA PRO A 688 -20.62 16.53 -0.75
C PRO A 688 -20.30 17.56 -1.82
N ASP A 689 -19.35 17.24 -2.70
CA ASP A 689 -19.04 18.12 -3.83
C ASP A 689 -20.18 18.10 -4.85
N VAL A 690 -20.41 19.24 -5.47
CA VAL A 690 -21.45 19.38 -6.49
C VAL A 690 -20.92 18.83 -7.81
N THR A 691 -21.78 18.14 -8.54
CA THR A 691 -21.56 17.69 -9.91
C THR A 691 -22.67 18.25 -10.79
N VAL A 692 -22.33 18.52 -12.05
CA VAL A 692 -23.30 18.89 -13.07
C VAL A 692 -22.83 18.39 -14.43
N THR A 693 -23.78 17.99 -15.25
CA THR A 693 -23.64 17.58 -16.64
C THR A 693 -24.72 18.29 -17.44
N ILE A 694 -24.48 18.50 -18.73
CA ILE A 694 -25.43 19.10 -19.67
C ILE A 694 -25.47 18.21 -20.91
N ASP A 695 -26.68 17.86 -21.35
CA ASP A 695 -26.89 16.96 -22.47
C ASP A 695 -26.46 17.62 -23.80
N PRO A 696 -26.14 16.84 -24.85
CA PRO A 696 -25.81 17.40 -26.17
C PRO A 696 -26.98 18.20 -26.75
N LEU A 697 -26.72 19.44 -27.18
CA LEU A 697 -27.69 20.32 -27.85
C LEU A 697 -27.53 20.26 -29.37
N THR A 698 -28.60 20.55 -30.10
CA THR A 698 -28.67 20.39 -31.57
C THR A 698 -29.33 21.57 -32.27
N GLU A 699 -29.03 21.75 -33.56
CA GLU A 699 -29.71 22.70 -34.44
C GLU A 699 -30.90 22.09 -35.21
N ASP A 700 -31.14 20.77 -35.10
CA ASP A 700 -32.28 20.11 -35.72
C ASP A 700 -33.57 20.43 -34.97
N ARG A 701 -34.33 21.39 -35.50
CA ARG A 701 -35.63 21.87 -35.00
C ARG A 701 -36.69 20.77 -34.77
N ASN A 702 -36.47 19.54 -35.25
CA ASN A 702 -37.39 18.42 -35.04
C ASN A 702 -37.10 17.64 -33.73
N LEU A 703 -36.01 17.95 -33.01
CA LEU A 703 -35.59 17.26 -31.79
C LEU A 703 -35.78 18.15 -30.54
N PRO A 704 -36.22 17.61 -29.38
CA PRO A 704 -36.50 18.42 -28.17
C PRO A 704 -35.28 19.21 -27.64
N ASN A 705 -34.08 18.64 -27.74
CA ASN A 705 -32.81 19.26 -27.36
C ASN A 705 -32.34 20.36 -28.34
N ALA A 706 -33.20 20.77 -29.29
CA ALA A 706 -33.04 22.00 -30.05
C ALA A 706 -33.60 23.23 -29.33
N SER A 707 -34.60 23.08 -28.44
CA SER A 707 -35.19 24.17 -27.66
C SER A 707 -35.12 23.96 -26.13
N THR A 708 -34.73 22.77 -25.68
CA THR A 708 -34.66 22.39 -24.27
C THR A 708 -33.22 22.19 -23.81
N ILE A 709 -32.86 22.72 -22.64
CA ILE A 709 -31.63 22.36 -21.91
C ILE A 709 -31.99 21.28 -20.88
N SER A 710 -31.29 20.15 -20.91
CA SER A 710 -31.40 19.08 -19.91
C SER A 710 -30.03 18.59 -19.45
N GLY A 711 -30.01 17.78 -18.39
CA GLY A 711 -28.82 17.12 -17.88
C GLY A 711 -29.05 16.56 -16.48
N THR A 712 -27.96 16.23 -15.78
CA THR A 712 -28.01 15.78 -14.38
C THR A 712 -27.07 16.59 -13.47
N ALA A 713 -27.49 16.77 -12.23
CA ALA A 713 -26.73 17.34 -11.11
C ALA A 713 -27.04 16.55 -9.83
N ASN A 714 -26.48 16.91 -8.68
CA ASN A 714 -26.93 16.32 -7.41
C ASN A 714 -28.44 16.64 -7.18
N PRO A 715 -29.24 15.71 -6.65
CA PRO A 715 -30.65 15.96 -6.34
C PRO A 715 -30.86 17.24 -5.51
N GLY A 716 -31.84 18.06 -5.91
CA GLY A 716 -32.12 19.34 -5.26
C GLY A 716 -31.14 20.49 -5.55
N SER A 717 -30.14 20.31 -6.41
CA SER A 717 -29.25 21.42 -6.85
C SER A 717 -30.03 22.52 -7.56
N TYR A 718 -29.71 23.78 -7.30
CA TYR A 718 -30.25 24.93 -8.03
C TYR A 718 -29.42 25.18 -9.28
N LEU A 719 -30.07 25.35 -10.44
CA LEU A 719 -29.41 25.43 -11.75
C LEU A 719 -29.52 26.84 -12.35
N ARG A 720 -28.37 27.44 -12.66
CA ARG A 720 -28.24 28.69 -13.39
C ARG A 720 -27.57 28.42 -14.74
N PHE A 721 -28.17 28.85 -15.84
CA PHE A 721 -27.61 28.68 -17.17
C PHE A 721 -27.10 30.01 -17.74
N GLN A 722 -26.15 29.92 -18.66
CA GLN A 722 -25.62 31.04 -19.45
C GLN A 722 -25.41 30.58 -20.90
N ARG A 723 -25.62 31.47 -21.87
CA ARG A 723 -25.34 31.25 -23.29
C ARG A 723 -25.12 32.61 -23.98
N GLU A 724 -24.69 32.62 -25.25
CA GLU A 724 -24.47 33.87 -25.98
C GLU A 724 -25.76 34.62 -26.34
N GLY A 725 -26.86 33.89 -26.53
CA GLY A 725 -28.20 34.42 -26.82
C GLY A 725 -29.03 34.75 -25.58
N LEU A 726 -30.25 35.26 -25.81
CA LEU A 726 -31.23 35.55 -24.76
C LEU A 726 -31.57 34.31 -23.91
N MET A 727 -31.83 34.56 -22.63
CA MET A 727 -32.29 33.61 -21.62
C MET A 727 -33.51 34.21 -20.87
N PRO A 728 -34.42 33.40 -20.30
CA PRO A 728 -35.36 33.88 -19.30
C PRO A 728 -34.60 34.39 -18.07
N GLU A 729 -35.12 35.43 -17.41
CA GLU A 729 -34.56 35.88 -16.13
C GLU A 729 -34.73 34.79 -15.06
N PRO A 730 -33.69 34.48 -14.25
CA PRO A 730 -33.80 33.52 -13.17
C PRO A 730 -34.71 34.02 -12.04
N THR A 731 -35.55 33.14 -11.48
CA THR A 731 -36.62 33.52 -10.53
C THR A 731 -36.58 32.78 -9.19
N LEU A 732 -35.83 31.68 -9.08
CA LEU A 732 -35.68 30.91 -7.84
C LEU A 732 -34.57 31.53 -6.99
N GLU A 733 -34.93 32.16 -5.88
CA GLU A 733 -33.97 32.78 -4.94
C GLU A 733 -33.52 31.80 -3.86
N THR A 734 -32.20 31.71 -3.62
CA THR A 734 -31.63 31.03 -2.45
C THR A 734 -30.32 31.70 -2.01
N THR A 735 -29.93 31.54 -0.75
CA THR A 735 -28.62 31.98 -0.23
C THR A 735 -27.50 31.29 -1.00
N VAL A 736 -26.38 31.97 -1.31
CA VAL A 736 -25.27 31.38 -2.08
C VAL A 736 -23.88 31.50 -1.47
N ASP A 737 -23.67 32.33 -0.44
CA ASP A 737 -22.34 32.55 0.13
C ASP A 737 -22.30 32.73 1.66
N SER A 738 -21.09 32.72 2.21
CA SER A 738 -20.84 32.87 3.65
C SER A 738 -21.19 34.26 4.20
N ALA A 739 -21.42 35.28 3.36
CA ALA A 739 -21.89 36.60 3.78
C ALA A 739 -23.43 36.67 3.88
N GLY A 740 -24.14 35.64 3.41
CA GLY A 740 -25.60 35.59 3.40
C GLY A 740 -26.22 36.28 2.19
N ASN A 741 -25.47 36.46 1.09
CA ASN A 741 -26.03 37.00 -0.15
C ASN A 741 -26.91 35.95 -0.85
N SER A 742 -28.01 36.39 -1.45
CA SER A 742 -28.85 35.55 -2.32
C SER A 742 -28.31 35.49 -3.75
N GLY A 743 -28.56 34.37 -4.43
CA GLY A 743 -28.46 34.22 -5.89
C GLY A 743 -29.80 33.76 -6.48
N TYR A 744 -30.00 34.06 -7.77
CA TYR A 744 -31.19 33.67 -8.53
C TYR A 744 -30.85 32.57 -9.55
N PHE A 745 -31.73 31.57 -9.64
CA PHE A 745 -31.60 30.38 -10.48
C PHE A 745 -32.84 30.17 -11.37
N HIS A 746 -32.71 29.39 -12.45
CA HIS A 746 -33.81 29.19 -13.43
C HIS A 746 -34.67 27.96 -13.10
N THR A 747 -34.03 26.88 -12.63
CA THR A 747 -34.70 25.61 -12.29
C THR A 747 -33.97 24.92 -11.14
N GLN A 748 -34.47 23.78 -10.68
CA GLN A 748 -33.87 22.94 -9.65
C GLN A 748 -33.87 21.48 -10.13
N ALA A 749 -32.83 20.72 -9.80
CA ALA A 749 -32.75 19.28 -10.09
C ALA A 749 -33.72 18.49 -9.19
N ASP A 750 -34.36 17.48 -9.75
CA ASP A 750 -35.36 16.65 -9.08
C ASP A 750 -34.75 15.64 -8.07
N GLU A 751 -35.58 14.74 -7.52
CA GLU A 751 -35.12 13.69 -6.58
C GLU A 751 -34.15 12.69 -7.21
N ASN A 752 -34.14 12.56 -8.55
CA ASN A 752 -33.23 11.72 -9.32
C ASN A 752 -31.98 12.48 -9.79
N GLY A 753 -31.89 13.79 -9.52
CA GLY A 753 -30.83 14.67 -10.01
C GLY A 753 -31.02 15.16 -11.45
N GLN A 754 -32.14 14.84 -12.10
CA GLN A 754 -32.44 15.31 -13.45
C GLN A 754 -32.95 16.76 -13.40
N TYR A 755 -32.58 17.57 -14.40
CA TYR A 755 -33.12 18.90 -14.58
C TYR A 755 -33.53 19.15 -16.03
N LEU A 756 -34.47 20.07 -16.21
CA LEU A 756 -34.95 20.52 -17.51
C LEU A 756 -35.28 22.01 -17.46
N LEU A 757 -34.89 22.74 -18.52
CA LEU A 757 -35.32 24.09 -18.81
C LEU A 757 -35.74 24.18 -20.29
N ASP A 758 -37.04 24.30 -20.52
CA ASP A 758 -37.61 24.55 -21.84
C ASP A 758 -37.50 26.04 -22.18
N LEU A 759 -36.97 26.37 -23.36
CA LEU A 759 -36.87 27.73 -23.89
C LEU A 759 -37.85 27.99 -25.05
N SER A 760 -38.74 27.04 -25.38
CA SER A 760 -39.62 27.11 -26.57
C SER A 760 -40.59 28.31 -26.56
N ASP A 761 -40.95 28.84 -25.39
CA ASP A 761 -41.80 30.03 -25.22
C ASP A 761 -40.99 31.36 -25.19
N LEU A 762 -39.65 31.33 -25.28
CA LEU A 762 -38.78 32.50 -25.14
C LEU A 762 -38.61 33.26 -26.46
N GLU A 763 -39.57 34.09 -26.86
CA GLU A 763 -39.40 34.98 -28.03
C GLU A 763 -38.16 35.92 -27.86
N PRO A 764 -37.24 36.03 -28.85
CA PRO A 764 -37.27 35.51 -30.21
C PRO A 764 -36.37 34.28 -30.45
N PHE A 765 -36.04 33.51 -29.41
CA PHE A 765 -35.39 32.20 -29.57
C PHE A 765 -36.33 31.23 -30.30
N GLN A 766 -35.74 30.30 -31.05
CA GLN A 766 -36.46 29.27 -31.79
C GLN A 766 -35.80 27.90 -31.62
N TYR A 767 -34.47 27.87 -31.63
CA TYR A 767 -33.62 26.70 -31.45
C TYR A 767 -32.16 27.15 -31.24
N PHE A 768 -31.31 26.28 -30.70
CA PHE A 768 -29.87 26.51 -30.57
C PHE A 768 -29.15 26.49 -31.93
N THR A 769 -28.14 27.33 -32.13
CA THR A 769 -27.40 27.39 -33.42
C THR A 769 -26.01 26.78 -33.34
N GLN A 770 -25.50 26.21 -34.44
CA GLN A 770 -24.14 25.68 -34.56
C GLN A 770 -23.09 26.58 -33.86
N GLY A 771 -22.25 25.96 -33.03
CA GLY A 771 -21.13 26.64 -32.36
C GLY A 771 -21.52 27.46 -31.13
N GLU A 772 -22.81 27.61 -30.84
CA GLU A 772 -23.27 28.25 -29.61
C GLU A 772 -22.79 27.44 -28.38
N VAL A 773 -22.28 28.13 -27.36
CA VAL A 773 -21.88 27.55 -26.08
C VAL A 773 -22.98 27.77 -25.06
N VAL A 774 -23.39 26.70 -24.38
CA VAL A 774 -24.35 26.74 -23.28
C VAL A 774 -23.68 26.16 -22.03
N THR A 775 -23.72 26.93 -20.95
CA THR A 775 -23.09 26.61 -19.65
C THR A 775 -24.17 26.43 -18.59
N ALA A 776 -24.07 25.34 -17.83
CA ALA A 776 -24.89 25.03 -16.67
C ALA A 776 -24.05 25.12 -15.38
N GLN A 777 -24.45 26.00 -14.47
CA GLN A 777 -23.88 26.19 -13.14
C GLN A 777 -24.85 25.60 -12.11
N ALA A 778 -24.42 24.57 -11.39
CA ALA A 778 -25.18 23.97 -10.30
C ALA A 778 -24.70 24.49 -8.94
N PHE A 779 -25.64 24.70 -8.02
CA PHE A 779 -25.38 25.11 -6.65
C PHE A 779 -26.14 24.21 -5.65
N LEU A 780 -25.43 23.66 -4.67
CA LEU A 780 -26.03 22.89 -3.57
C LEU A 780 -25.16 23.04 -2.30
N ASP A 781 -25.82 23.15 -1.14
CA ASP A 781 -25.21 23.23 0.19
C ASP A 781 -24.04 24.22 0.37
N GLY A 782 -23.95 25.26 -0.48
CA GLY A 782 -22.87 26.25 -0.44
C GLY A 782 -21.73 26.04 -1.45
N LYS A 783 -21.74 24.90 -2.16
CA LYS A 783 -20.76 24.55 -3.19
C LYS A 783 -21.34 24.78 -4.59
N TRP A 784 -20.44 24.99 -5.55
CA TRP A 784 -20.75 25.24 -6.96
C TRP A 784 -20.05 24.23 -7.86
N ALA A 785 -20.69 23.90 -8.97
CA ALA A 785 -20.08 23.18 -10.10
C ALA A 785 -20.52 23.80 -11.43
N GLU A 786 -19.75 23.58 -12.48
CA GLU A 786 -20.03 24.11 -13.82
C GLU A 786 -19.73 23.05 -14.89
N ALA A 787 -20.61 22.95 -15.89
CA ALA A 787 -20.41 22.18 -17.10
C ALA A 787 -20.85 23.01 -18.31
N SER A 788 -20.20 22.81 -19.46
CA SER A 788 -20.55 23.49 -20.71
C SER A 788 -20.63 22.51 -21.86
N THR A 789 -21.51 22.80 -22.81
CA THR A 789 -21.63 22.09 -24.09
C THR A 789 -21.57 23.07 -25.26
N THR A 790 -21.28 22.57 -26.45
CA THR A 790 -21.26 23.35 -27.69
C THR A 790 -22.12 22.64 -28.73
N VAL A 791 -23.04 23.39 -29.34
CA VAL A 791 -23.96 22.86 -30.36
C VAL A 791 -23.17 22.38 -31.57
N LYS A 792 -23.22 21.08 -31.85
CA LYS A 792 -22.52 20.48 -32.99
C LYS A 792 -23.35 20.61 -34.26
N PRO A 793 -22.73 20.86 -35.43
CA PRO A 793 -23.44 20.92 -36.70
C PRO A 793 -23.98 19.55 -37.13
N ILE A 794 -25.06 19.56 -37.91
CA ILE A 794 -25.51 18.39 -38.67
C ILE A 794 -24.62 18.23 -39.92
N GLY A 795 -23.32 17.96 -39.70
CA GLY A 795 -22.36 17.79 -40.79
C GLY A 795 -22.69 16.56 -41.65
N ASP A 796 -22.15 16.51 -42.86
CA ASP A 796 -22.05 15.27 -43.61
C ASP A 796 -21.03 14.31 -42.94
N VAL A 797 -21.18 13.01 -43.20
CA VAL A 797 -20.18 12.00 -42.82
C VAL A 797 -19.44 11.58 -44.08
N ASP A 798 -18.10 11.60 -44.01
CA ASP A 798 -17.24 11.15 -45.09
C ASP A 798 -17.26 9.62 -45.23
N PRO A 799 -17.08 9.07 -46.45
CA PRO A 799 -16.81 7.66 -46.64
C PRO A 799 -15.51 7.24 -45.92
N LYS A 800 -15.53 6.08 -45.27
CA LYS A 800 -14.39 5.49 -44.56
C LYS A 800 -13.88 4.24 -45.26
N ASP A 801 -12.63 3.84 -45.01
CA ASP A 801 -12.05 2.63 -45.58
C ASP A 801 -12.77 1.37 -45.02
N PRO A 802 -13.31 0.47 -45.86
CA PRO A 802 -13.97 -0.75 -45.39
C PRO A 802 -13.01 -1.77 -44.77
N LEU A 803 -11.69 -1.61 -44.89
CA LEU A 803 -10.68 -2.42 -44.21
C LEU A 803 -10.05 -1.72 -42.99
N ASP A 804 -10.06 -0.39 -42.90
CA ASP A 804 -9.64 0.38 -41.71
C ASP A 804 -10.65 1.50 -41.40
N PRO A 805 -11.78 1.19 -40.71
CA PRO A 805 -12.91 2.11 -40.53
C PRO A 805 -12.62 3.37 -39.71
N ASP A 806 -11.40 3.57 -39.22
CA ASP A 806 -10.97 4.82 -38.60
C ASP A 806 -10.55 5.88 -39.65
N GLN A 807 -10.18 5.47 -40.88
CA GLN A 807 -9.67 6.35 -41.93
C GLN A 807 -10.75 6.87 -42.88
N PRO A 808 -10.85 8.19 -43.13
CA PRO A 808 -11.67 8.74 -44.22
C PRO A 808 -11.01 8.57 -45.59
N ILE A 809 -11.80 8.37 -46.64
CA ILE A 809 -11.34 8.08 -48.01
C ILE A 809 -12.15 8.85 -49.06
N VAL A 810 -11.60 8.96 -50.27
CA VAL A 810 -12.30 9.44 -51.46
C VAL A 810 -12.53 8.26 -52.43
N PRO A 811 -13.78 7.88 -52.74
CA PRO A 811 -14.07 6.80 -53.67
C PRO A 811 -14.00 7.29 -55.12
N GLU A 812 -13.55 6.44 -56.06
CA GLU A 812 -13.40 6.84 -57.48
C GLU A 812 -14.74 7.05 -58.21
N ASN A 813 -15.81 6.39 -57.75
CA ASN A 813 -17.15 6.36 -58.35
C ASN A 813 -18.26 6.70 -57.33
N PRO A 814 -18.23 7.89 -56.69
CA PRO A 814 -19.17 8.24 -55.63
C PRO A 814 -20.63 8.16 -56.12
N PRO A 815 -21.55 7.56 -55.34
CA PRO A 815 -22.98 7.55 -55.65
C PRO A 815 -23.58 8.95 -55.52
N LEU A 816 -24.73 9.16 -56.17
CA LEU A 816 -25.55 10.35 -55.95
C LEU A 816 -26.38 10.17 -54.68
N ILE A 817 -25.95 10.79 -53.58
CA ILE A 817 -26.68 10.83 -52.29
C ILE A 817 -27.22 12.26 -52.09
N PRO A 818 -28.43 12.45 -51.53
CA PRO A 818 -28.95 13.79 -51.21
C PRO A 818 -28.08 14.56 -50.20
N GLU A 819 -28.08 15.89 -50.30
CA GLU A 819 -27.55 16.80 -49.26
C GLU A 819 -28.45 16.80 -48.01
N ASN A 820 -27.94 17.29 -46.87
CA ASN A 820 -28.67 17.45 -45.61
C ASN A 820 -29.27 16.14 -45.06
N ARG A 821 -28.42 15.11 -44.93
CA ARG A 821 -28.82 13.72 -44.63
C ARG A 821 -29.32 13.47 -43.19
N GLY A 822 -29.33 14.48 -42.32
CA GLY A 822 -29.79 14.38 -40.94
C GLY A 822 -28.86 13.55 -40.03
N PHE A 823 -29.33 13.24 -38.82
CA PHE A 823 -28.57 12.43 -37.87
C PHE A 823 -28.50 10.94 -38.21
N VAL A 824 -29.39 10.43 -39.09
CA VAL A 824 -29.42 9.03 -39.54
C VAL A 824 -29.24 8.99 -41.06
N SER A 825 -28.03 8.65 -41.52
CA SER A 825 -27.62 8.84 -42.91
C SER A 825 -27.09 7.55 -43.57
N ILE A 826 -27.35 7.40 -44.87
CA ILE A 826 -26.50 6.56 -45.73
C ILE A 826 -25.32 7.44 -46.17
N ASP A 827 -24.11 7.03 -45.82
CA ASP A 827 -22.92 7.84 -45.97
C ASP A 827 -22.24 7.60 -47.32
N PHE A 828 -22.18 6.34 -47.74
CA PHE A 828 -21.58 5.87 -49.00
C PHE A 828 -22.21 4.55 -49.46
N VAL A 829 -22.22 4.30 -50.77
CA VAL A 829 -22.61 3.03 -51.41
C VAL A 829 -21.75 2.79 -52.66
N SER A 830 -21.11 1.63 -52.77
CA SER A 830 -20.34 1.25 -53.97
C SER A 830 -21.20 1.11 -55.24
N GLN A 831 -20.73 1.63 -56.38
CA GLN A 831 -21.33 1.36 -57.69
C GLN A 831 -20.67 0.13 -58.34
N PHE A 832 -21.42 -0.97 -58.50
CA PHE A 832 -20.87 -2.24 -58.98
C PHE A 832 -20.59 -2.22 -60.50
N ASP A 833 -19.31 -2.27 -60.90
CA ASP A 833 -18.90 -2.46 -62.29
C ASP A 833 -18.57 -3.94 -62.59
N PHE A 834 -19.38 -4.59 -63.41
CA PHE A 834 -19.17 -5.98 -63.86
C PHE A 834 -18.26 -6.09 -65.10
N GLY A 835 -17.81 -4.97 -65.66
CA GLY A 835 -16.87 -4.90 -66.77
C GLY A 835 -17.41 -5.47 -68.10
N THR A 836 -16.50 -5.99 -68.93
CA THR A 836 -16.85 -6.63 -70.21
C THR A 836 -16.79 -8.15 -70.06
N VAL A 837 -17.93 -8.82 -70.22
CA VAL A 837 -18.07 -10.26 -69.97
C VAL A 837 -18.57 -11.03 -71.20
N PRO A 838 -18.13 -12.29 -71.41
CA PRO A 838 -18.56 -13.08 -72.55
C PRO A 838 -19.98 -13.62 -72.36
N ILE A 839 -20.82 -13.51 -73.39
CA ILE A 839 -22.16 -14.12 -73.42
C ILE A 839 -22.04 -15.65 -73.34
N ARG A 840 -22.84 -16.27 -72.46
CA ARG A 840 -22.87 -17.71 -72.21
C ARG A 840 -24.28 -18.28 -72.46
N SER A 841 -24.35 -19.55 -72.86
CA SER A 841 -25.61 -20.26 -73.16
C SER A 841 -26.22 -20.99 -71.95
N SER A 842 -25.80 -20.63 -70.73
CA SER A 842 -26.25 -21.19 -69.46
C SER A 842 -26.34 -20.08 -68.42
N THR A 843 -27.09 -20.31 -67.34
CA THR A 843 -27.01 -19.47 -66.14
C THR A 843 -25.54 -19.28 -65.74
N SER A 844 -25.15 -18.03 -65.50
CA SER A 844 -23.75 -17.63 -65.33
C SER A 844 -23.64 -16.45 -64.37
N ARG A 845 -22.64 -16.51 -63.49
CA ARG A 845 -22.27 -15.44 -62.57
C ARG A 845 -21.08 -14.64 -63.09
N TYR A 846 -21.11 -13.34 -62.87
CA TYR A 846 -20.07 -12.40 -63.25
C TYR A 846 -19.71 -11.53 -62.04
N PRO A 847 -18.49 -11.59 -61.52
CA PRO A 847 -18.10 -10.78 -60.37
C PRO A 847 -18.01 -9.30 -60.75
N ALA A 848 -18.35 -8.41 -59.81
CA ALA A 848 -18.00 -7.01 -59.89
C ALA A 848 -16.50 -6.80 -59.64
N ARG A 849 -15.95 -5.71 -60.16
CA ARG A 849 -14.64 -5.21 -59.75
C ARG A 849 -14.66 -4.75 -58.29
N PRO A 850 -13.52 -4.82 -57.58
CA PRO A 850 -13.35 -4.16 -56.29
C PRO A 850 -13.66 -2.66 -56.36
N GLN A 851 -14.09 -2.09 -55.23
CA GLN A 851 -14.22 -0.65 -55.07
C GLN A 851 -12.83 -0.02 -55.10
N ARG A 852 -12.64 1.05 -55.87
CA ARG A 852 -11.39 1.82 -55.88
C ARG A 852 -11.53 3.08 -55.03
N ILE A 853 -10.52 3.34 -54.21
CA ILE A 853 -10.44 4.47 -53.29
C ILE A 853 -9.07 5.14 -53.39
N SER A 854 -8.98 6.40 -52.98
CA SER A 854 -7.74 7.07 -52.59
C SER A 854 -7.92 7.63 -51.17
N LEU A 855 -6.83 7.95 -50.47
CA LEU A 855 -6.93 8.69 -49.20
C LEU A 855 -7.33 10.15 -49.48
N VAL A 856 -7.72 10.90 -48.45
CA VAL A 856 -8.06 12.33 -48.61
C VAL A 856 -6.84 13.16 -49.04
N ASP A 857 -5.65 12.81 -48.53
CA ASP A 857 -4.38 13.51 -48.78
C ASP A 857 -3.43 12.79 -49.76
N ASP A 858 -3.79 11.61 -50.30
CA ASP A 858 -2.99 10.86 -51.27
C ASP A 858 -3.83 10.50 -52.51
N HIS A 859 -3.24 10.63 -53.69
CA HIS A 859 -3.88 10.35 -54.97
C HIS A 859 -3.54 8.96 -55.54
N GLU A 860 -2.67 8.19 -54.87
CA GLU A 860 -2.51 6.77 -55.17
C GLU A 860 -3.82 6.01 -54.88
N SER A 861 -4.23 5.16 -55.83
CA SER A 861 -5.56 4.54 -55.81
C SER A 861 -5.47 3.03 -55.62
N THR A 862 -6.13 2.53 -54.58
CA THR A 862 -6.07 1.12 -54.15
C THR A 862 -7.44 0.43 -54.23
N GLU A 863 -7.43 -0.89 -54.37
CA GLU A 863 -8.65 -1.72 -54.39
C GLU A 863 -9.13 -2.07 -52.97
N ARG A 864 -10.45 -2.20 -52.80
CA ARG A 864 -11.15 -2.55 -51.57
C ARG A 864 -12.40 -3.40 -51.84
N PRO A 865 -12.93 -4.11 -50.82
CA PRO A 865 -14.29 -4.62 -50.84
C PRO A 865 -15.29 -3.57 -51.29
N ASN A 866 -16.30 -3.98 -52.07
CA ASN A 866 -17.49 -3.15 -52.27
C ASN A 866 -18.24 -3.06 -50.95
N TYR A 867 -18.88 -1.92 -50.63
CA TYR A 867 -19.50 -1.70 -49.33
C TYR A 867 -20.62 -0.65 -49.35
N ILE A 868 -21.37 -0.61 -48.25
CA ILE A 868 -22.27 0.48 -47.86
C ILE A 868 -21.89 0.96 -46.46
N GLN A 869 -22.03 2.26 -46.21
CA GLN A 869 -21.81 2.89 -44.91
C GLN A 869 -23.08 3.61 -44.44
N VAL A 870 -23.40 3.46 -43.16
CA VAL A 870 -24.55 4.08 -42.48
C VAL A 870 -24.06 4.71 -41.19
N SER A 871 -24.55 5.90 -40.84
CA SER A 871 -24.31 6.52 -39.53
C SER A 871 -25.61 6.81 -38.80
N ASP A 872 -25.71 6.40 -37.53
CA ASP A 872 -26.72 6.91 -36.59
C ASP A 872 -26.02 7.74 -35.50
N ARG A 873 -26.24 9.05 -35.57
CA ARG A 873 -25.60 10.07 -34.74
C ARG A 873 -26.56 10.66 -33.72
N ARG A 874 -27.75 10.07 -33.54
CA ARG A 874 -28.74 10.48 -32.55
C ARG A 874 -28.27 10.12 -31.13
N PHE A 875 -28.65 10.95 -30.17
CA PHE A 875 -28.48 10.63 -28.75
C PHE A 875 -29.42 9.48 -28.31
N LEU A 876 -30.68 9.53 -28.77
CA LEU A 876 -31.65 8.45 -28.55
C LEU A 876 -31.53 7.38 -29.64
N GLN A 877 -30.95 6.24 -29.27
CA GLN A 877 -30.65 5.12 -30.15
C GLN A 877 -31.89 4.25 -30.41
N THR A 878 -32.88 4.77 -31.16
CA THR A 878 -34.16 4.07 -31.42
C THR A 878 -34.08 2.99 -32.52
N GLY A 879 -32.87 2.60 -32.94
CA GLY A 879 -32.65 1.66 -34.03
C GLY A 879 -32.94 2.22 -35.44
N TRP A 880 -32.61 1.43 -36.45
CA TRP A 880 -32.80 1.71 -37.88
C TRP A 880 -32.84 0.40 -38.70
N THR A 881 -33.49 0.41 -39.86
CA THR A 881 -33.50 -0.70 -40.82
C THR A 881 -33.03 -0.22 -42.18
N LEU A 882 -31.99 -0.85 -42.71
CA LEU A 882 -31.48 -0.67 -44.06
C LEU A 882 -32.08 -1.74 -44.98
N SER A 883 -32.72 -1.32 -46.06
CA SER A 883 -33.32 -2.20 -47.08
C SER A 883 -32.83 -1.86 -48.48
N ALA A 884 -32.84 -2.83 -49.39
CA ALA A 884 -32.52 -2.61 -50.80
C ALA A 884 -33.29 -3.51 -51.76
N ARG A 885 -33.45 -3.03 -53.00
CA ARG A 885 -33.98 -3.79 -54.15
C ARG A 885 -33.36 -3.36 -55.46
N LEU A 886 -33.24 -4.30 -56.40
CA LEU A 886 -33.02 -3.96 -57.80
C LEU A 886 -34.29 -3.28 -58.35
N SER A 887 -34.15 -2.32 -59.27
CA SER A 887 -35.28 -1.71 -59.97
C SER A 887 -36.10 -2.76 -60.74
N GLU A 888 -37.42 -2.59 -60.83
CA GLU A 888 -38.33 -3.53 -61.49
C GLU A 888 -38.02 -3.78 -62.98
N GLU A 889 -37.40 -2.80 -63.64
CA GLU A 889 -36.89 -2.93 -65.02
C GLU A 889 -35.68 -3.88 -65.14
N GLY A 890 -35.04 -4.22 -64.02
CA GLY A 890 -33.83 -5.03 -63.94
C GLY A 890 -32.62 -4.33 -64.56
N PHE A 891 -31.75 -5.12 -65.19
CA PHE A 891 -30.67 -4.61 -66.04
C PHE A 891 -31.17 -4.39 -67.46
N VAL A 892 -31.13 -3.15 -67.92
CA VAL A 892 -31.63 -2.68 -69.23
C VAL A 892 -30.47 -2.25 -70.11
N SER A 893 -30.53 -2.54 -71.41
CA SER A 893 -29.48 -2.13 -72.33
C SER A 893 -29.50 -0.63 -72.61
N THR A 894 -28.32 -0.06 -72.87
CA THR A 894 -28.12 1.36 -73.16
C THR A 894 -28.42 1.71 -74.63
N ASP A 895 -28.71 0.72 -75.48
CA ASP A 895 -29.13 0.94 -76.86
C ASP A 895 -30.61 1.36 -76.99
N ALA A 896 -30.97 1.88 -78.16
CA ALA A 896 -32.30 2.44 -78.43
C ALA A 896 -33.46 1.43 -78.35
N PHE A 897 -33.18 0.12 -78.25
CA PHE A 897 -34.20 -0.92 -78.16
C PHE A 897 -34.47 -1.42 -76.73
N LYS A 898 -33.73 -0.94 -75.72
CA LYS A 898 -34.00 -1.20 -74.28
C LYS A 898 -34.24 -2.69 -73.98
N HIS A 899 -33.25 -3.54 -74.28
CA HIS A 899 -33.34 -4.97 -73.99
C HIS A 899 -33.15 -5.24 -72.49
N HIS A 900 -33.98 -6.08 -71.87
CA HIS A 900 -33.91 -6.38 -70.44
C HIS A 900 -33.30 -7.77 -70.18
N LEU A 901 -32.36 -7.88 -69.24
CA LEU A 901 -31.86 -9.17 -68.73
C LEU A 901 -32.87 -9.76 -67.75
N LYS A 902 -33.96 -10.31 -68.28
CA LYS A 902 -35.09 -10.78 -67.47
C LYS A 902 -34.69 -11.90 -66.52
N GLY A 903 -34.90 -11.66 -65.22
CA GLY A 903 -34.56 -12.58 -64.14
C GLY A 903 -33.10 -12.49 -63.66
N ALA A 904 -32.32 -11.50 -64.09
CA ALA A 904 -31.00 -11.26 -63.50
C ALA A 904 -31.12 -10.68 -62.08
N SER A 905 -30.24 -11.11 -61.18
CA SER A 905 -30.15 -10.69 -59.78
C SER A 905 -28.70 -10.43 -59.37
N VAL A 906 -28.49 -9.68 -58.29
CA VAL A 906 -27.15 -9.40 -57.74
C VAL A 906 -27.00 -10.12 -56.41
N HIS A 907 -26.01 -10.99 -56.30
CA HIS A 907 -25.65 -11.65 -55.05
C HIS A 907 -24.56 -10.85 -54.35
N LEU A 908 -24.79 -10.57 -53.07
CA LEU A 908 -23.82 -10.04 -52.12
C LEU A 908 -23.44 -11.20 -51.20
N ASN A 909 -22.16 -11.52 -51.09
CA ASN A 909 -21.62 -12.67 -50.36
C ASN A 909 -20.44 -12.25 -49.48
N ASN A 910 -20.07 -13.08 -48.51
CA ASN A 910 -18.98 -12.80 -47.56
C ASN A 910 -19.19 -11.46 -46.85
N ILE A 911 -20.44 -11.19 -46.46
CA ILE A 911 -20.84 -9.92 -45.86
C ILE A 911 -20.28 -9.88 -44.43
N GLU A 912 -19.60 -8.78 -44.10
CA GLU A 912 -19.05 -8.51 -42.77
C GLU A 912 -19.47 -7.10 -42.33
N MET A 913 -19.81 -6.91 -41.06
CA MET A 913 -20.17 -5.61 -40.47
C MET A 913 -19.02 -5.10 -39.59
N VAL A 914 -18.54 -3.88 -39.83
CA VAL A 914 -17.37 -3.29 -39.15
C VAL A 914 -17.60 -1.82 -38.77
N THR A 915 -16.83 -1.32 -37.79
CA THR A 915 -16.91 0.05 -37.25
C THR A 915 -15.53 0.53 -36.78
N SER A 916 -15.38 1.83 -36.51
CA SER A 916 -14.19 2.44 -35.91
C SER A 916 -13.95 1.98 -34.45
N ARG A 917 -12.69 1.98 -34.00
CA ARG A 917 -12.26 1.44 -32.68
C ARG A 917 -12.93 2.12 -31.49
N GLU A 918 -13.18 3.42 -31.60
CA GLU A 918 -13.85 4.25 -30.58
C GLU A 918 -15.37 4.05 -30.52
N ASN A 919 -15.97 3.22 -31.40
CA ASN A 919 -17.39 2.92 -31.35
C ASN A 919 -17.65 1.65 -30.53
N HIS A 920 -18.35 1.81 -29.40
CA HIS A 920 -18.68 0.72 -28.48
C HIS A 920 -20.17 0.33 -28.52
N SER A 921 -20.93 0.78 -29.53
CA SER A 921 -22.32 0.33 -29.74
C SER A 921 -22.36 -1.14 -30.21
N GLU A 922 -23.43 -1.85 -29.87
CA GLU A 922 -23.68 -3.20 -30.42
C GLU A 922 -23.90 -3.15 -31.93
N ALA A 923 -23.39 -4.16 -32.64
CA ALA A 923 -23.52 -4.23 -34.10
C ALA A 923 -24.98 -4.46 -34.54
N PRO A 924 -25.43 -3.86 -35.67
CA PRO A 924 -26.69 -4.22 -36.31
C PRO A 924 -26.75 -5.70 -36.68
N ASP A 925 -27.95 -6.31 -36.64
CA ASP A 925 -28.25 -7.61 -37.25
C ASP A 925 -28.04 -7.56 -38.77
N TYR A 926 -27.42 -8.59 -39.36
CA TYR A 926 -27.22 -8.73 -40.82
C TYR A 926 -27.11 -10.20 -41.24
N PHE A 927 -27.14 -10.45 -42.56
CA PHE A 927 -26.95 -11.78 -43.16
C PHE A 927 -25.57 -11.89 -43.82
N GLU A 928 -24.94 -13.07 -43.77
CA GLU A 928 -23.64 -13.36 -44.42
C GLU A 928 -23.70 -13.32 -45.97
N ALA A 929 -24.90 -13.49 -46.55
CA ALA A 929 -25.17 -13.39 -47.98
C ALA A 929 -26.62 -12.96 -48.27
N ILE A 930 -26.82 -12.21 -49.35
CA ILE A 930 -28.10 -11.61 -49.77
C ILE A 930 -28.25 -11.72 -51.29
N GLU A 931 -29.45 -12.00 -51.80
CA GLU A 931 -29.79 -11.88 -53.23
C GLU A 931 -30.73 -10.68 -53.48
N LEU A 932 -30.26 -9.71 -54.26
CA LEU A 932 -31.03 -8.55 -54.69
C LEU A 932 -31.75 -8.82 -56.02
N GLY A 933 -33.04 -9.15 -55.91
CA GLY A 933 -34.01 -9.11 -56.99
C GLY A 933 -34.88 -7.84 -56.95
N PRO A 934 -36.04 -7.81 -57.65
CA PRO A 934 -36.95 -6.67 -57.66
C PRO A 934 -37.78 -6.52 -56.36
N GLN A 935 -37.73 -7.50 -55.47
CA GLN A 935 -38.38 -7.48 -54.15
C GLN A 935 -37.47 -6.81 -53.11
N ASN A 936 -38.05 -6.04 -52.19
CA ASN A 936 -37.29 -5.41 -51.11
C ASN A 936 -36.70 -6.45 -50.15
N GLN A 937 -35.40 -6.37 -49.88
CA GLN A 937 -34.70 -7.20 -48.91
C GLN A 937 -34.20 -6.31 -47.76
N VAL A 938 -34.29 -6.80 -46.53
CA VAL A 938 -33.60 -6.18 -45.38
C VAL A 938 -32.12 -6.56 -45.45
N ILE A 939 -31.24 -5.56 -45.40
CA ILE A 939 -29.80 -5.71 -45.58
C ILE A 939 -29.08 -5.66 -44.23
N ALA A 940 -29.54 -4.79 -43.34
CA ALA A 940 -29.14 -4.74 -41.94
C ALA A 940 -30.25 -4.09 -41.07
N ARG A 941 -30.29 -4.42 -39.77
CA ARG A 941 -31.21 -3.82 -38.80
C ARG A 941 -30.51 -3.58 -37.46
N ALA A 942 -30.54 -2.35 -36.98
CA ALA A 942 -30.23 -2.01 -35.60
C ALA A 942 -31.51 -1.94 -34.77
N ASN A 943 -31.55 -2.63 -33.63
CA ASN A 943 -32.64 -2.51 -32.66
C ASN A 943 -32.37 -1.32 -31.69
N GLU A 944 -33.22 -1.12 -30.68
CA GLU A 944 -32.96 -0.09 -29.65
C GLU A 944 -31.60 -0.35 -28.96
N LYS A 945 -30.78 0.70 -28.78
CA LYS A 945 -29.41 0.66 -28.20
C LYS A 945 -28.33 -0.03 -29.06
N GLN A 946 -28.65 -0.39 -30.31
CA GLN A 946 -27.70 -0.95 -31.28
C GLN A 946 -27.46 0.02 -32.44
N GLY A 947 -26.40 -0.22 -33.20
CA GLY A 947 -26.15 0.45 -34.49
C GLY A 947 -25.87 1.95 -34.41
N ALA A 948 -25.51 2.48 -33.24
CA ALA A 948 -25.11 3.88 -33.08
C ALA A 948 -23.67 4.11 -33.55
N GLY A 949 -23.34 5.35 -33.92
CA GLY A 949 -22.10 5.66 -34.61
C GLY A 949 -22.13 5.26 -36.09
N THR A 950 -20.95 5.14 -36.70
CA THR A 950 -20.79 4.80 -38.12
C THR A 950 -20.50 3.32 -38.31
N TRP A 951 -21.30 2.65 -39.13
CA TRP A 951 -21.20 1.23 -39.46
C TRP A 951 -20.97 1.03 -40.96
N ILE A 952 -20.07 0.11 -41.30
CA ILE A 952 -19.74 -0.29 -42.67
C ILE A 952 -20.11 -1.75 -42.86
N GLN A 953 -20.96 -2.03 -43.83
CA GLN A 953 -21.25 -3.38 -44.28
C GLN A 953 -20.45 -3.66 -45.55
N ARG A 954 -19.37 -4.45 -45.44
CA ARG A 954 -18.44 -4.76 -46.52
C ARG A 954 -18.74 -6.12 -47.14
N TYR A 955 -18.54 -6.22 -48.45
CA TYR A 955 -18.75 -7.43 -49.24
C TYR A 955 -17.38 -8.08 -49.51
N GLY A 956 -16.98 -8.94 -48.58
CA GLY A 956 -15.67 -9.56 -48.52
C GLY A 956 -14.58 -8.72 -47.87
N ASN A 957 -13.37 -9.27 -47.94
CA ASN A 957 -12.12 -8.69 -47.46
C ASN A 957 -11.07 -8.70 -48.59
N GLU A 958 -9.84 -8.28 -48.31
CA GLU A 958 -8.73 -8.20 -49.28
C GLU A 958 -8.56 -9.46 -50.16
N HIS A 959 -8.83 -10.65 -49.61
CA HIS A 959 -8.66 -11.93 -50.31
C HIS A 959 -9.90 -12.38 -51.09
N THR A 960 -11.10 -11.85 -50.77
CA THR A 960 -12.38 -12.32 -51.31
C THR A 960 -13.14 -11.28 -52.14
N MET A 961 -12.79 -9.98 -52.04
CA MET A 961 -13.48 -8.85 -52.68
C MET A 961 -13.78 -9.04 -54.17
N GLN A 962 -12.88 -9.69 -54.93
CA GLN A 962 -13.03 -9.97 -56.37
C GLN A 962 -14.14 -10.99 -56.72
N LYS A 963 -14.85 -11.57 -55.73
CA LYS A 963 -15.95 -12.54 -55.92
C LYS A 963 -17.12 -12.36 -54.94
N SER A 964 -17.10 -11.31 -54.13
CA SER A 964 -18.11 -11.08 -53.09
C SER A 964 -19.36 -10.35 -53.59
N VAL A 965 -19.31 -9.74 -54.78
CA VAL A 965 -20.48 -9.19 -55.47
C VAL A 965 -20.56 -9.83 -56.85
N GLU A 966 -21.67 -10.50 -57.18
CA GLU A 966 -21.87 -11.21 -58.44
C GLU A 966 -23.20 -10.87 -59.10
N LEU A 967 -23.19 -10.56 -60.40
CA LEU A 967 -24.39 -10.52 -61.24
C LEU A 967 -24.67 -11.93 -61.77
N GLU A 968 -25.78 -12.55 -61.38
CA GLU A 968 -26.27 -13.76 -62.04
C GLU A 968 -27.17 -13.40 -63.23
N ILE A 969 -26.85 -13.95 -64.40
CA ILE A 969 -27.69 -13.88 -65.60
C ILE A 969 -28.24 -15.28 -65.88
N PRO A 970 -29.55 -15.53 -65.73
CA PRO A 970 -30.14 -16.85 -65.98
C PRO A 970 -30.24 -17.16 -67.48
N ILE A 971 -30.34 -18.44 -67.81
CA ILE A 971 -30.51 -18.93 -69.20
C ILE A 971 -31.72 -18.30 -69.95
N GLY A 972 -32.72 -17.80 -69.23
CA GLY A 972 -33.89 -17.11 -69.79
C GLY A 972 -33.66 -15.66 -70.25
N ALA A 973 -32.57 -15.01 -69.83
CA ALA A 973 -32.38 -13.55 -69.98
C ALA A 973 -32.06 -13.07 -71.41
N ARG A 974 -31.59 -13.97 -72.30
CA ARG A 974 -31.28 -13.69 -73.73
C ARG A 974 -30.40 -12.44 -73.97
N PRO A 975 -29.24 -12.29 -73.28
CA PRO A 975 -28.34 -11.14 -73.43
C PRO A 975 -27.91 -10.89 -74.88
N GLN A 976 -27.72 -9.61 -75.22
CA GLN A 976 -27.18 -9.13 -76.49
C GLN A 976 -25.77 -8.56 -76.28
N ALA A 977 -24.99 -8.40 -77.36
CA ALA A 977 -23.66 -7.79 -77.31
C ALA A 977 -23.76 -6.25 -77.23
N THR A 978 -24.20 -5.76 -76.06
CA THR A 978 -24.52 -4.35 -75.76
C THR A 978 -24.20 -4.06 -74.28
N SER A 979 -24.07 -2.80 -73.90
CA SER A 979 -23.88 -2.42 -72.49
C SER A 979 -25.23 -2.42 -71.75
N TYR A 980 -25.22 -2.85 -70.50
CA TYR A 980 -26.40 -2.92 -69.63
C TYR A 980 -26.17 -2.10 -68.35
N GLN A 981 -27.25 -1.50 -67.83
CA GLN A 981 -27.28 -0.77 -66.57
C GLN A 981 -28.54 -1.17 -65.78
N GLY A 982 -28.44 -1.24 -64.46
CA GLY A 982 -29.56 -1.48 -63.55
C GLY A 982 -29.39 -0.59 -62.30
N THR A 983 -30.50 -0.18 -61.70
CA THR A 983 -30.49 0.68 -60.51
C THR A 983 -30.79 -0.16 -59.27
N ILE A 984 -30.00 -0.03 -58.21
CA ILE A 984 -30.36 -0.55 -56.89
C ILE A 984 -30.92 0.63 -56.08
N HIS A 985 -32.15 0.49 -55.59
CA HIS A 985 -32.75 1.42 -54.65
C HIS A 985 -32.39 0.98 -53.24
N TRP A 986 -31.89 1.93 -52.45
CA TRP A 986 -31.56 1.76 -51.04
C TRP A 986 -32.50 2.63 -50.20
N GLU A 987 -32.94 2.10 -49.07
CA GLU A 987 -33.88 2.75 -48.16
C GLU A 987 -33.38 2.56 -46.73
N LEU A 988 -33.24 3.66 -45.98
CA LEU A 988 -32.87 3.65 -44.56
C LEU A 988 -34.05 4.23 -43.78
N SER A 989 -34.70 3.40 -42.97
CA SER A 989 -35.87 3.77 -42.18
C SER A 989 -35.59 3.68 -40.68
N PHE A 990 -36.07 4.66 -39.94
CA PHE A 990 -35.86 4.83 -38.49
C PHE A 990 -37.13 5.37 -37.80
N VAL A 991 -38.29 5.13 -38.44
CA VAL A 991 -39.61 5.36 -37.84
C VAL A 991 -39.79 4.34 -36.71
N PRO A 992 -40.17 4.75 -35.48
CA PRO A 992 -40.52 3.81 -34.43
C PRO A 992 -41.61 2.87 -34.91
N GLY A 993 -41.39 1.56 -34.78
CA GLY A 993 -42.40 0.57 -35.15
C GLY A 993 -43.66 0.75 -34.32
N ALA A 994 -44.80 0.99 -34.98
CA ALA A 994 -46.09 0.67 -34.38
C ALA A 994 -46.22 -0.86 -34.36
N ASP A 995 -46.67 -1.43 -33.24
CA ASP A 995 -46.55 -2.85 -32.92
C ASP A 995 -47.18 -3.80 -33.98
N GLU A 996 -46.46 -4.87 -34.32
CA GLU A 996 -47.00 -6.13 -34.91
C GLU A 996 -46.64 -7.33 -34.01
#